data_AF-A0A0B2BTW6-F1
#
_entry.id   AF-A0A0B2BTW6-F1
#
_cell.length_a   1.000
_cell.length_b   1.000
_cell.length_c   1.000
_cell.angle_alpha   90.00
_cell.angle_beta   90.00
_cell.angle_gamma   90.00
#
_symmetry.space_group_name_H-M   'P 1'
#
loop_
_entity.id
_entity.type
_entity.pdbx_description
1 polymer ?
#
loop_
_entity_poly.entity_id
_entity_poly.type
_entity_poly.pdbx_seq_one_letter_code
_entity_poly.pdbx_strand_id
1 'polypeptide(L)'
;MATMLPFAAPPAQAQVLEPADSGTTALATMLRGGPATPPPLPVPTMTSQPVEDGRAAPMTGYIRAFSGEIDPKTGYIRAFGGGIDPQTGYIRAFGGSLQPFTGYIRAFAGEAAPHTGYIRAFDRDIDPYTGYIRAFWGSLTPVGGDLSAQTGYIRAFAEGYIPKIDDTLGLWVQADASGDYTALAAQWQGIAADGAAIWGDVVRQRTGKDFAEGFADRFYASWNVDPADPASLGRLDLVDRQLMMLDWHDEMMGLSGMDNTDHWMNAVNWRPALTQVQGGGRNTTIGLVDFFAAADSDVASKVVFNGGYANVDNPHGTAVGSLMVASHDGRGVMGIAPLARIAAYNPFDQSMTANWDDVRAGINAVTRAGASVVNLSLGVSGQTLPGEWRNVFRASVIDSQKDKVLYVIAAGNDGITQASNIDMKGALDSTFLVVGSVDPGGTISSFSNTPGTACITDGSDCKNRAVWNGKDKFEKSDYLKESGLLMNRFLVAPGELILVADHAGGVTRMSGTSFAAPLVSGAIALLHDRWPWLRNYPRDTAKIILESAQDLGAPGVDPVYGHGLLDIEASQAPLDFGKLKYYLIGGNGTQEVTAHSLARSGVRPSWSANDMYFTAFEKIDSAERDFLIPLSDRLFNAGVNGRTFQEFVYHRLIGWIGGGGSNRHIAALTDLVPGTATPLPGGWSVATRGRTEQVVSMGHADRTMLRASVEVSAPDSRFSVGFGHGDGAVLLGGTGGLQMTGDFNPQTGGANPLLGFASGGAHVATTLRIAPRLEVQMGVTRQDRPIEQDMGGAFFDPVDTPLLSQLDDYRAVASQAKVTWRPSAGVALSTAFTRLEERGAFLGVRSLNRGDFGDGTASTGMTIAGDAAVGGGLSLFASGTLATSASHRNAALQVGDTLSSAFQVGVAKQAVLGGTDRLRLSLAQPLTMERGTIRYSAREVIDRESGEIGIVTREVGIGAPEGRRMLAEAIYGTDIAGGRGSASLFSSAELRERNPDMPAWTVGGNLRWGF
;
A
#
# COMPACT_ATOMS: atom_id res chain seq x y z
N MET A 1 -17.82 15.03 -39.33
CA MET A 1 -17.61 16.48 -39.22
C MET A 1 -16.59 16.66 -38.09
N ALA A 2 -15.28 16.60 -38.35
CA ALA A 2 -14.43 17.64 -38.96
C ALA A 2 -14.58 18.96 -38.17
N THR A 3 -13.59 19.44 -37.41
CA THR A 3 -12.25 19.94 -37.82
C THR A 3 -11.33 20.08 -36.59
N MET A 4 -10.13 19.47 -36.51
CA MET A 4 -8.79 19.89 -37.02
C MET A 4 -8.25 21.21 -36.39
N LEU A 5 -7.21 21.17 -35.52
CA LEU A 5 -5.75 21.43 -35.74
C LEU A 5 -5.41 22.92 -36.04
N PRO A 6 -4.20 23.51 -35.76
CA PRO A 6 -2.85 22.89 -35.82
C PRO A 6 -1.68 23.44 -34.91
N PHE A 7 -0.58 22.66 -34.89
CA PHE A 7 0.88 22.97 -34.93
C PHE A 7 1.49 24.32 -34.46
N ALA A 8 2.64 24.25 -33.73
CA ALA A 8 3.98 24.53 -34.30
C ALA A 8 5.15 24.35 -33.29
N ALA A 9 6.32 24.01 -33.81
CA ALA A 9 7.57 23.61 -33.14
C ALA A 9 8.66 24.75 -33.15
N PRO A 10 9.87 24.55 -32.57
CA PRO A 10 10.81 25.58 -32.03
C PRO A 10 11.86 26.08 -33.06
N PRO A 11 12.79 27.01 -32.73
CA PRO A 11 14.13 26.60 -32.23
C PRO A 11 14.98 27.63 -31.41
N ALA A 12 16.06 27.11 -30.80
CA ALA A 12 17.40 27.73 -30.56
C ALA A 12 17.51 28.91 -29.56
N GLN A 13 18.57 29.10 -28.76
CA GLN A 13 20.00 28.80 -28.93
C GLN A 13 20.72 28.94 -27.56
N ALA A 14 21.77 28.15 -27.33
CA ALA A 14 22.63 28.19 -26.16
C ALA A 14 23.58 29.41 -26.15
N GLN A 15 23.98 29.90 -24.97
CA GLN A 15 25.38 30.30 -24.72
C GLN A 15 25.73 30.46 -23.23
N VAL A 16 27.03 30.29 -23.00
CA VAL A 16 27.76 30.02 -21.75
C VAL A 16 28.47 31.31 -21.27
N LEU A 17 28.91 31.30 -20.00
CA LEU A 17 30.03 32.06 -19.38
C LEU A 17 29.67 33.27 -18.47
N GLU A 18 29.74 32.99 -17.16
CA GLU A 18 30.45 33.64 -16.02
C GLU A 18 30.83 35.17 -16.01
N PRO A 19 31.49 35.71 -14.94
CA PRO A 19 30.95 36.08 -13.61
C PRO A 19 31.43 37.51 -13.22
N ALA A 20 31.42 37.83 -11.90
CA ALA A 20 32.10 38.96 -11.23
C ALA A 20 31.37 40.31 -11.35
N ASP A 21 31.37 41.23 -10.39
CA ASP A 21 32.30 41.65 -9.32
C ASP A 21 31.49 42.68 -8.47
N SER A 22 31.85 43.22 -7.31
CA SER A 22 32.90 43.11 -6.29
C SER A 22 32.59 44.23 -5.27
N GLY A 23 33.22 44.19 -4.10
CA GLY A 23 33.31 45.38 -3.23
C GLY A 23 33.36 45.06 -1.73
N THR A 24 34.35 44.29 -1.27
CA THR A 24 35.57 44.78 -0.58
C THR A 24 35.30 45.28 0.86
N THR A 25 35.88 44.66 1.88
CA THR A 25 37.28 44.94 2.24
C THR A 25 37.92 43.90 3.18
N ALA A 26 39.17 43.54 2.82
CA ALA A 26 40.36 43.19 3.63
C ALA A 26 40.34 41.93 4.54
N LEU A 27 41.03 40.80 4.30
CA LEU A 27 42.50 40.52 4.23
C LEU A 27 43.28 41.18 5.39
N ALA A 28 44.10 40.52 6.23
CA ALA A 28 44.81 39.24 6.12
C ALA A 28 45.40 38.79 7.48
N THR A 29 45.84 37.52 7.51
CA THR A 29 47.02 36.96 8.23
C THR A 29 46.76 35.96 9.37
N MET A 30 46.76 34.69 8.94
CA MET A 30 47.34 33.46 9.54
C MET A 30 48.06 33.48 10.90
N LEU A 31 47.77 32.40 11.66
CA LEU A 31 48.63 31.54 12.51
C LEU A 31 48.47 31.59 14.06
N ARG A 32 48.05 30.41 14.58
CA ARG A 32 48.27 29.79 15.93
C ARG A 32 47.29 30.11 17.07
N GLY A 33 46.64 29.05 17.61
CA GLY A 33 46.05 29.01 18.95
C GLY A 33 44.80 28.10 19.03
N GLY A 34 44.77 27.12 19.95
CA GLY A 34 43.74 26.08 20.08
C GLY A 34 42.35 26.53 20.57
N PRO A 35 41.38 25.60 20.72
CA PRO A 35 39.99 25.94 20.95
C PRO A 35 39.72 26.29 22.41
N ALA A 36 39.17 27.50 22.65
CA ALA A 36 38.48 27.86 23.89
C ALA A 36 36.96 27.74 23.65
N THR A 37 36.28 27.07 24.58
CA THR A 37 34.82 26.86 24.62
C THR A 37 34.05 28.18 24.79
N PRO A 38 32.98 28.44 23.99
CA PRO A 38 32.05 29.55 24.26
C PRO A 38 31.04 29.20 25.38
N PRO A 39 30.49 30.21 26.09
CA PRO A 39 29.58 30.00 27.22
C PRO A 39 28.19 29.49 26.77
N PRO A 40 27.43 28.83 27.67
CA PRO A 40 26.14 28.23 27.33
C PRO A 40 25.09 29.28 26.98
N LEU A 41 24.33 29.00 25.92
CA LEU A 41 23.12 29.75 25.54
C LEU A 41 22.01 29.52 26.59
N PRO A 42 21.16 30.53 26.86
CA PRO A 42 20.07 30.39 27.81
C PRO A 42 19.01 29.41 27.28
N VAL A 43 18.49 28.56 28.17
CA VAL A 43 17.41 27.61 27.91
C VAL A 43 16.10 28.38 27.69
N PRO A 44 15.38 28.19 26.57
CA PRO A 44 14.09 28.84 26.35
C PRO A 44 13.02 28.24 27.28
N THR A 45 12.29 29.11 27.96
CA THR A 45 11.12 28.77 28.77
C THR A 45 9.98 28.27 27.88
N MET A 46 9.49 27.05 28.13
CA MET A 46 8.25 26.54 27.53
C MET A 46 7.06 27.29 28.14
N THR A 47 6.31 28.03 27.32
CA THR A 47 5.02 28.62 27.71
C THR A 47 3.87 27.78 27.13
N SER A 48 3.09 27.15 28.00
CA SER A 48 1.76 26.61 27.66
C SER A 48 0.73 27.73 27.87
N GLN A 49 0.25 28.36 26.81
CA GLN A 49 -0.88 29.30 26.87
C GLN A 49 -1.92 28.85 25.82
N PRO A 50 -3.20 28.72 26.17
CA PRO A 50 -4.29 28.66 25.20
C PRO A 50 -4.38 30.02 24.47
N VAL A 51 -4.51 30.00 23.15
CA VAL A 51 -4.85 31.21 22.38
C VAL A 51 -6.33 31.11 22.04
N GLU A 52 -7.13 31.89 22.75
CA GLU A 52 -8.52 32.21 22.39
C GLU A 52 -8.47 33.59 21.71
N ASP A 53 -8.74 33.62 20.39
CA ASP A 53 -8.78 34.79 19.51
C ASP A 53 -7.53 35.71 19.48
N GLY A 54 -6.64 35.47 18.51
CA GLY A 54 -5.51 36.35 18.18
C GLY A 54 -4.45 35.73 17.25
N ARG A 55 -3.46 36.53 16.80
CA ARG A 55 -2.31 36.05 16.02
C ARG A 55 -1.19 35.59 16.95
N ALA A 56 -0.74 34.35 16.82
CA ALA A 56 0.32 33.78 17.66
C ALA A 56 1.55 33.38 16.81
N ALA A 57 2.72 33.95 17.15
CA ALA A 57 4.00 33.68 16.46
C ALA A 57 5.13 33.23 17.43
N PRO A 58 4.96 32.16 18.22
CA PRO A 58 6.04 31.63 19.06
C PRO A 58 7.10 30.92 18.20
N MET A 59 8.39 31.08 18.55
CA MET A 59 9.48 30.54 17.73
C MET A 59 9.55 29.00 17.71
N THR A 60 9.15 28.31 18.79
CA THR A 60 9.10 26.83 18.92
C THR A 60 8.13 26.41 20.04
N GLY A 61 7.27 25.39 19.87
CA GLY A 61 6.44 24.88 20.99
C GLY A 61 5.26 23.95 20.66
N TYR A 62 4.48 23.59 21.69
CA TYR A 62 3.19 22.91 21.59
C TYR A 62 2.07 23.96 21.66
N ILE A 63 1.29 24.12 20.59
CA ILE A 63 0.31 25.20 20.43
C ILE A 63 -1.08 24.59 20.29
N ARG A 64 -2.04 25.07 21.11
CA ARG A 64 -3.47 24.80 20.96
C ARG A 64 -4.19 26.10 20.67
N ALA A 65 -4.97 26.14 19.60
CA ALA A 65 -5.81 27.27 19.25
C ALA A 65 -7.21 26.79 18.88
N PHE A 66 -8.22 27.56 19.26
CA PHE A 66 -9.59 27.30 18.85
C PHE A 66 -9.88 27.98 17.49
N SER A 67 -9.46 29.24 17.33
CA SER A 67 -9.58 30.07 16.11
C SER A 67 -8.39 31.04 15.99
N GLY A 68 -7.95 31.40 14.76
CA GLY A 68 -6.96 32.48 14.52
C GLY A 68 -5.87 32.19 13.46
N GLU A 69 -4.92 33.11 13.28
CA GLU A 69 -3.71 32.92 12.45
C GLU A 69 -2.51 32.45 13.30
N ILE A 70 -1.89 31.33 12.90
CA ILE A 70 -0.82 30.65 13.64
C ILE A 70 0.39 30.46 12.72
N ASP A 71 1.50 31.14 13.02
CA ASP A 71 2.73 31.15 12.21
C ASP A 71 3.99 30.91 13.09
N PRO A 72 4.20 29.69 13.61
CA PRO A 72 5.41 29.33 14.33
C PRO A 72 6.47 28.74 13.38
N LYS A 73 7.77 28.94 13.67
CA LYS A 73 8.83 28.33 12.86
C LYS A 73 8.81 26.80 12.92
N THR A 74 8.69 26.21 14.12
CA THR A 74 8.61 24.75 14.29
C THR A 74 7.72 24.35 15.47
N GLY A 75 7.00 23.22 15.42
CA GLY A 75 6.23 22.78 16.59
C GLY A 75 5.21 21.67 16.36
N TYR A 76 4.46 21.36 17.43
CA TYR A 76 3.27 20.50 17.41
C TYR A 76 2.05 21.39 17.56
N ILE A 77 1.21 21.47 16.53
CA ILE A 77 0.12 22.45 16.43
C ILE A 77 -1.20 21.70 16.34
N ARG A 78 -2.13 22.01 17.25
CA ARG A 78 -3.53 21.57 17.19
C ARG A 78 -4.45 22.78 17.06
N ALA A 79 -5.30 22.80 16.04
CA ALA A 79 -6.27 23.87 15.84
C ALA A 79 -7.66 23.34 15.48
N PHE A 80 -8.70 24.04 15.92
CA PHE A 80 -10.07 23.74 15.48
C PHE A 80 -10.40 24.47 14.16
N GLY A 81 -10.05 25.75 14.01
CA GLY A 81 -10.16 26.51 12.75
C GLY A 81 -9.12 27.64 12.61
N GLY A 82 -8.93 28.17 11.39
CA GLY A 82 -8.05 29.33 11.12
C GLY A 82 -6.96 29.10 10.07
N GLY A 83 -6.03 30.06 9.92
CA GLY A 83 -4.89 29.99 8.99
C GLY A 83 -3.63 29.49 9.70
N ILE A 84 -2.99 28.43 9.18
CA ILE A 84 -1.81 27.80 9.80
C ILE A 84 -0.67 27.71 8.79
N ASP A 85 0.41 28.46 9.00
CA ASP A 85 1.57 28.54 8.10
C ASP A 85 2.93 28.36 8.83
N PRO A 86 3.25 27.15 9.33
CA PRO A 86 4.55 26.90 9.96
C PRO A 86 5.60 26.41 8.97
N GLN A 87 6.88 26.70 9.23
CA GLN A 87 7.96 26.18 8.38
C GLN A 87 8.10 24.65 8.50
N THR A 88 8.07 24.08 9.71
CA THR A 88 8.11 22.61 9.90
C THR A 88 7.26 22.12 11.09
N GLY A 89 6.63 20.95 11.03
CA GLY A 89 5.96 20.40 12.23
C GLY A 89 4.99 19.24 12.05
N TYR A 90 4.36 18.86 13.17
CA TYR A 90 3.19 17.96 13.19
C TYR A 90 1.94 18.82 13.40
N ILE A 91 1.04 18.82 12.41
CA ILE A 91 -0.11 19.72 12.38
C ILE A 91 -1.39 18.88 12.33
N ARG A 92 -2.29 19.15 13.26
CA ARG A 92 -3.63 18.57 13.28
C ARG A 92 -4.67 19.69 13.32
N ALA A 93 -5.51 19.76 12.30
CA ALA A 93 -6.55 20.78 12.20
C ALA A 93 -7.93 20.16 11.91
N PHE A 94 -8.98 20.69 12.52
CA PHE A 94 -10.36 20.29 12.20
C PHE A 94 -10.90 21.04 10.97
N GLY A 95 -10.61 22.34 10.85
CA GLY A 95 -11.02 23.26 9.77
C GLY A 95 -9.90 24.25 9.39
N GLY A 96 -9.92 24.86 8.19
CA GLY A 96 -9.09 26.04 7.85
C GLY A 96 -8.13 25.91 6.66
N SER A 97 -7.22 26.87 6.48
CA SER A 97 -6.18 26.87 5.43
C SER A 97 -4.81 26.51 6.00
N LEU A 98 -4.15 25.50 5.44
CA LEU A 98 -2.87 24.95 5.90
C LEU A 98 -1.79 25.13 4.82
N GLN A 99 -0.76 25.93 5.09
CA GLN A 99 0.32 26.22 4.12
C GLN A 99 1.75 25.88 4.58
N PRO A 100 2.00 24.77 5.29
CA PRO A 100 3.33 24.53 5.85
C PRO A 100 4.39 24.15 4.80
N PHE A 101 5.65 24.50 5.05
CA PHE A 101 6.74 24.15 4.13
C PHE A 101 7.11 22.65 4.18
N THR A 102 7.18 22.01 5.37
CA THR A 102 7.36 20.55 5.47
C THR A 102 6.78 19.92 6.75
N GLY A 103 6.13 18.74 6.68
CA GLY A 103 5.62 18.09 7.89
C GLY A 103 4.67 16.90 7.72
N TYR A 104 4.13 16.44 8.86
CA TYR A 104 3.01 15.48 8.91
C TYR A 104 1.72 16.25 9.20
N ILE A 105 0.77 16.19 8.27
CA ILE A 105 -0.43 17.03 8.29
C ILE A 105 -1.67 16.15 8.33
N ARG A 106 -2.53 16.38 9.33
CA ARG A 106 -3.84 15.76 9.44
C ARG A 106 -4.92 16.84 9.47
N ALA A 107 -5.76 16.90 8.44
CA ALA A 107 -6.87 17.83 8.35
C ALA A 107 -8.21 17.07 8.32
N PHE A 108 -9.22 17.57 9.03
CA PHE A 108 -10.58 17.01 8.91
C PHE A 108 -11.34 17.67 7.74
N ALA A 109 -11.44 19.00 7.70
CA ALA A 109 -11.96 19.76 6.57
C ALA A 109 -11.05 20.98 6.29
N GLY A 110 -10.87 21.39 5.03
CA GLY A 110 -10.13 22.63 4.70
C GLY A 110 -9.13 22.50 3.55
N GLU A 111 -8.54 23.63 3.14
CA GLU A 111 -7.54 23.68 2.05
C GLU A 111 -6.14 23.39 2.61
N ALA A 112 -5.42 22.46 1.98
CA ALA A 112 -4.04 22.12 2.36
C ALA A 112 -3.08 22.23 1.18
N ALA A 113 -2.17 23.21 1.23
CA ALA A 113 -1.18 23.49 0.19
C ALA A 113 0.28 23.44 0.70
N PRO A 114 0.76 22.29 1.23
CA PRO A 114 2.11 22.20 1.75
C PRO A 114 3.17 21.98 0.65
N HIS A 115 4.41 22.44 0.89
CA HIS A 115 5.48 22.25 -0.09
C HIS A 115 5.96 20.78 -0.14
N THR A 116 6.20 20.12 1.00
CA THR A 116 6.56 18.68 1.05
C THR A 116 6.02 17.93 2.29
N GLY A 117 5.65 16.63 2.21
CA GLY A 117 5.33 15.87 3.42
C GLY A 117 4.37 14.68 3.28
N TYR A 118 3.85 14.20 4.42
CA TYR A 118 2.77 13.19 4.51
C TYR A 118 1.46 13.89 4.87
N ILE A 119 0.46 13.78 4.00
CA ILE A 119 -0.80 14.53 4.11
C ILE A 119 -1.97 13.56 4.22
N ARG A 120 -2.78 13.75 5.26
CA ARG A 120 -4.03 13.02 5.47
C ARG A 120 -5.18 13.99 5.68
N ALA A 121 -6.03 14.17 4.68
CA ALA A 121 -7.18 15.06 4.76
C ALA A 121 -8.48 14.28 4.59
N PHE A 122 -9.56 14.76 5.22
CA PHE A 122 -10.87 14.12 5.12
C PHE A 122 -11.79 14.83 4.10
N ASP A 123 -11.68 16.15 3.88
CA ASP A 123 -12.47 16.88 2.86
C ASP A 123 -11.77 18.16 2.29
N ARG A 124 -12.16 18.62 1.07
CA ARG A 124 -11.70 19.78 0.24
C ARG A 124 -10.39 19.66 -0.58
N ASP A 125 -9.93 20.78 -1.18
CA ASP A 125 -8.80 20.87 -2.13
C ASP A 125 -7.42 20.67 -1.49
N ILE A 126 -6.59 19.85 -2.13
CA ILE A 126 -5.23 19.52 -1.68
C ILE A 126 -4.25 19.76 -2.82
N ASP A 127 -3.37 20.76 -2.66
CA ASP A 127 -2.47 21.24 -3.72
C ASP A 127 -0.98 21.27 -3.33
N PRO A 128 -0.36 20.10 -3.02
CA PRO A 128 1.02 20.04 -2.57
C PRO A 128 2.04 19.97 -3.71
N TYR A 129 3.25 20.48 -3.46
CA TYR A 129 4.33 20.43 -4.46
C TYR A 129 4.89 18.99 -4.62
N THR A 130 5.28 18.27 -3.55
CA THR A 130 5.59 16.81 -3.60
C THR A 130 5.32 16.03 -2.29
N GLY A 131 4.91 14.74 -2.32
CA GLY A 131 4.69 13.95 -1.08
C GLY A 131 3.87 12.66 -1.18
N TYR A 132 3.51 12.06 -0.04
CA TYR A 132 2.53 10.96 0.07
C TYR A 132 1.18 11.51 0.52
N ILE A 133 0.13 11.29 -0.28
CA ILE A 133 -1.17 11.95 -0.11
C ILE A 133 -2.28 10.91 0.04
N ARG A 134 -3.05 11.01 1.13
CA ARG A 134 -4.24 10.20 1.39
C ARG A 134 -5.42 11.12 1.72
N ALA A 135 -6.38 11.22 0.81
CA ALA A 135 -7.58 12.04 0.97
C ALA A 135 -8.83 11.17 0.99
N PHE A 136 -9.77 11.49 1.88
CA PHE A 136 -11.07 10.82 1.94
C PHE A 136 -12.06 11.45 0.95
N TRP A 137 -12.18 12.79 0.88
CA TRP A 137 -12.92 13.59 -0.12
C TRP A 137 -12.09 14.79 -0.61
N GLY A 138 -12.33 15.32 -1.83
CA GLY A 138 -11.66 16.55 -2.34
C GLY A 138 -11.15 16.57 -3.80
N SER A 139 -10.68 17.74 -4.28
CA SER A 139 -9.89 17.88 -5.53
C SER A 139 -8.39 17.68 -5.24
N LEU A 140 -7.68 16.96 -6.12
CA LEU A 140 -6.25 16.65 -5.97
C LEU A 140 -5.46 17.14 -7.20
N THR A 141 -4.48 18.02 -7.02
CA THR A 141 -3.65 18.58 -8.11
C THR A 141 -2.13 18.60 -7.85
N PRO A 142 -1.49 17.51 -7.37
CA PRO A 142 -0.06 17.53 -7.02
C PRO A 142 0.87 17.62 -8.25
N VAL A 143 2.05 18.24 -8.07
CA VAL A 143 3.12 18.31 -9.11
C VAL A 143 3.93 16.99 -9.20
N GLY A 144 4.05 16.20 -8.12
CA GLY A 144 4.59 14.81 -8.13
C GLY A 144 4.52 14.04 -6.79
N GLY A 145 4.33 12.70 -6.81
CA GLY A 145 4.19 11.83 -5.61
C GLY A 145 3.37 10.54 -5.82
N ASP A 146 3.21 9.70 -4.79
CA ASP A 146 2.32 8.52 -4.81
C ASP A 146 0.90 8.90 -4.36
N LEU A 147 -0.12 8.59 -5.18
CA LEU A 147 -1.51 9.00 -5.01
C LEU A 147 -2.43 7.83 -4.68
N SER A 148 -3.25 7.96 -3.63
CA SER A 148 -4.33 7.02 -3.28
C SER A 148 -5.60 7.79 -2.88
N ALA A 149 -6.41 8.20 -3.85
CA ALA A 149 -7.75 8.76 -3.61
C ALA A 149 -8.76 7.65 -3.30
N GLN A 150 -9.59 7.82 -2.25
CA GLN A 150 -10.44 6.75 -1.71
C GLN A 150 -11.92 6.85 -2.15
N THR A 151 -12.39 8.03 -2.55
CA THR A 151 -13.69 8.21 -3.23
C THR A 151 -13.56 9.28 -4.33
N GLY A 152 -14.37 9.19 -5.37
CA GLY A 152 -14.39 10.13 -6.50
C GLY A 152 -15.30 11.34 -6.23
N TYR A 153 -14.95 12.46 -6.88
CA TYR A 153 -15.71 13.71 -7.04
C TYR A 153 -17.18 13.67 -6.57
N ILE A 154 -17.50 14.30 -5.42
CA ILE A 154 -18.88 14.67 -5.08
C ILE A 154 -19.20 16.00 -5.77
N ARG A 155 -20.03 15.97 -6.80
CA ARG A 155 -20.55 17.19 -7.47
C ARG A 155 -21.60 17.97 -6.66
N ALA A 156 -21.95 17.53 -5.47
CA ALA A 156 -23.12 17.99 -4.74
C ALA A 156 -22.91 19.26 -3.88
N PHE A 157 -21.66 19.64 -3.62
CA PHE A 157 -21.31 20.87 -2.90
C PHE A 157 -20.37 21.70 -3.79
N ALA A 158 -20.93 22.56 -4.64
CA ALA A 158 -20.20 23.36 -5.61
C ALA A 158 -19.38 24.50 -4.96
N GLU A 159 -18.42 25.07 -5.71
CA GLU A 159 -17.51 26.18 -5.35
C GLU A 159 -18.17 27.44 -4.75
N GLY A 160 -19.50 27.57 -4.74
CA GLY A 160 -20.24 28.72 -4.18
C GLY A 160 -21.05 28.47 -2.91
N TYR A 161 -21.34 27.22 -2.54
CA TYR A 161 -22.17 26.90 -1.37
C TYR A 161 -21.35 26.87 -0.07
N ILE A 162 -20.16 26.27 -0.14
CA ILE A 162 -19.23 26.16 0.99
C ILE A 162 -18.70 27.53 1.45
N PRO A 163 -18.27 28.45 0.55
CA PRO A 163 -17.85 29.80 0.97
C PRO A 163 -18.95 30.58 1.70
N LYS A 164 -20.23 30.40 1.35
CA LYS A 164 -21.35 31.05 2.04
C LYS A 164 -21.48 30.57 3.49
N ILE A 165 -21.24 29.28 3.75
CA ILE A 165 -21.24 28.73 5.11
C ILE A 165 -20.04 29.31 5.89
N ASP A 166 -18.84 29.32 5.29
CA ASP A 166 -17.63 29.86 5.94
C ASP A 166 -17.76 31.37 6.27
N ASP A 167 -18.35 32.17 5.37
CA ASP A 167 -18.60 33.61 5.56
C ASP A 167 -19.67 33.91 6.63
N THR A 168 -20.49 32.91 6.99
CA THR A 168 -21.61 33.09 7.94
C THR A 168 -21.12 33.41 9.34
N LEU A 169 -20.02 32.79 9.80
CA LEU A 169 -19.43 33.08 11.12
C LEU A 169 -18.93 34.53 11.23
N GLY A 170 -18.34 35.07 10.16
CA GLY A 170 -17.92 36.47 10.11
C GLY A 170 -19.10 37.43 10.20
N LEU A 171 -20.24 37.09 9.57
CA LEU A 171 -21.48 37.86 9.66
C LEU A 171 -22.10 37.80 11.07
N TRP A 172 -21.99 36.68 11.77
CA TRP A 172 -22.42 36.59 13.17
C TRP A 172 -21.65 37.53 14.08
N VAL A 173 -20.32 37.59 13.96
CA VAL A 173 -19.48 38.50 14.76
C VAL A 173 -19.86 39.97 14.49
N GLN A 174 -20.14 40.32 13.23
CA GLN A 174 -20.61 41.66 12.86
C GLN A 174 -22.02 41.95 13.40
N ALA A 175 -22.91 40.96 13.37
CA ALA A 175 -24.27 41.07 13.89
C ALA A 175 -24.29 41.23 15.41
N ASP A 176 -23.48 40.48 16.16
CA ASP A 176 -23.34 40.63 17.61
C ASP A 176 -22.83 42.03 18.00
N ALA A 177 -21.83 42.52 17.26
CA ALA A 177 -21.23 43.83 17.51
C ALA A 177 -22.21 45.00 17.22
N SER A 178 -23.14 44.82 16.28
CA SER A 178 -24.08 45.85 15.84
C SER A 178 -25.49 45.70 16.42
N GLY A 179 -25.85 44.51 16.89
CA GLY A 179 -27.23 44.12 17.22
C GLY A 179 -28.14 43.91 16.00
N ASP A 180 -27.61 43.99 14.78
CA ASP A 180 -28.38 43.84 13.53
C ASP A 180 -28.05 42.52 12.84
N TYR A 181 -29.02 41.60 12.86
CA TYR A 181 -28.90 40.26 12.29
C TYR A 181 -29.46 40.15 10.86
N THR A 182 -29.85 41.26 10.23
CA THR A 182 -30.54 41.25 8.92
C THR A 182 -29.67 40.64 7.81
N ALA A 183 -28.38 40.99 7.75
CA ALA A 183 -27.44 40.44 6.77
C ALA A 183 -27.23 38.93 6.96
N LEU A 184 -27.18 38.49 8.22
CA LEU A 184 -27.05 37.08 8.57
C LEU A 184 -28.32 36.28 8.25
N ALA A 185 -29.50 36.84 8.50
CA ALA A 185 -30.76 36.22 8.11
C ALA A 185 -30.88 36.04 6.59
N ALA A 186 -30.45 37.05 5.82
CA ALA A 186 -30.37 36.95 4.36
C ALA A 186 -29.38 35.86 3.91
N GLN A 187 -28.27 35.68 4.63
CA GLN A 187 -27.30 34.61 4.35
C GLN A 187 -27.92 33.22 4.55
N TRP A 188 -28.61 32.97 5.66
CA TRP A 188 -29.31 31.70 5.91
C TRP A 188 -30.42 31.41 4.90
N GLN A 189 -31.19 32.42 4.51
CA GLN A 189 -32.18 32.30 3.43
C GLN A 189 -31.51 31.94 2.09
N GLY A 190 -30.33 32.52 1.81
CA GLY A 190 -29.52 32.18 0.63
C GLY A 190 -29.01 30.73 0.66
N ILE A 191 -28.55 30.25 1.82
CA ILE A 191 -28.13 28.86 2.03
C ILE A 191 -29.31 27.90 1.80
N ALA A 192 -30.50 28.21 2.32
CA ALA A 192 -31.70 27.41 2.09
C ALA A 192 -32.14 27.41 0.63
N ALA A 193 -32.02 28.54 -0.08
CA ALA A 193 -32.34 28.64 -1.50
C ALA A 193 -31.40 27.79 -2.37
N ASP A 194 -30.09 27.82 -2.08
CA ASP A 194 -29.11 26.96 -2.74
C ASP A 194 -29.38 25.48 -2.43
N GLY A 195 -29.72 25.17 -1.18
CA GLY A 195 -30.14 23.83 -0.75
C GLY A 195 -31.36 23.34 -1.54
N ALA A 196 -32.38 24.17 -1.71
CA ALA A 196 -33.57 23.86 -2.51
C ALA A 196 -33.24 23.63 -4.00
N ALA A 197 -32.30 24.40 -4.57
CA ALA A 197 -31.89 24.25 -5.95
C ALA A 197 -31.14 22.92 -6.21
N ILE A 198 -30.35 22.46 -5.24
CA ILE A 198 -29.56 21.23 -5.37
C ILE A 198 -30.37 19.99 -4.95
N TRP A 199 -31.12 20.08 -3.85
CA TRP A 199 -31.72 18.93 -3.16
C TRP A 199 -33.25 18.92 -3.13
N GLY A 200 -33.90 19.96 -3.66
CA GLY A 200 -35.36 20.09 -3.60
C GLY A 200 -36.11 18.90 -4.19
N ASP A 201 -35.64 18.34 -5.30
CA ASP A 201 -36.22 17.14 -5.90
C ASP A 201 -36.09 15.90 -4.99
N VAL A 202 -34.94 15.74 -4.33
CA VAL A 202 -34.69 14.63 -3.39
C VAL A 202 -35.57 14.76 -2.15
N VAL A 203 -35.67 15.96 -1.57
CA VAL A 203 -36.55 16.23 -0.42
C VAL A 203 -38.01 15.96 -0.79
N ARG A 204 -38.43 16.39 -1.98
CA ARG A 204 -39.80 16.15 -2.47
C ARG A 204 -40.11 14.68 -2.67
N GLN A 205 -39.16 13.90 -3.19
CA GLN A 205 -39.31 12.46 -3.33
C GLN A 205 -39.39 11.75 -1.97
N ARG A 206 -38.61 12.18 -0.98
CA ARG A 206 -38.57 11.54 0.35
C ARG A 206 -39.74 11.92 1.25
N THR A 207 -40.13 13.20 1.26
CA THR A 207 -41.08 13.76 2.23
C THR A 207 -42.45 14.07 1.65
N GLY A 208 -42.57 14.16 0.32
CA GLY A 208 -43.75 14.66 -0.37
C GLY A 208 -43.94 16.18 -0.28
N LYS A 209 -43.05 16.90 0.41
CA LYS A 209 -43.08 18.35 0.61
C LYS A 209 -41.98 19.04 -0.20
N ASP A 210 -42.07 20.36 -0.38
CA ASP A 210 -40.94 21.10 -0.95
C ASP A 210 -39.78 21.24 0.06
N PHE A 211 -38.67 21.85 -0.36
CA PHE A 211 -37.47 21.95 0.47
C PHE A 211 -37.69 22.80 1.74
N ALA A 212 -38.53 23.83 1.67
CA ALA A 212 -38.82 24.69 2.81
C ALA A 212 -39.55 23.89 3.90
N GLU A 213 -40.70 23.31 3.55
CA GLU A 213 -41.53 22.58 4.53
C GLU A 213 -40.96 21.20 4.90
N GLY A 214 -40.22 20.58 3.98
CA GLY A 214 -39.69 19.23 4.12
C GLY A 214 -38.33 19.15 4.82
N PHE A 215 -37.61 20.28 4.91
CA PHE A 215 -36.27 20.34 5.48
C PHE A 215 -36.02 21.63 6.27
N ALA A 216 -35.99 22.79 5.61
CA ALA A 216 -35.47 24.02 6.18
C ALA A 216 -36.27 24.51 7.40
N ASP A 217 -37.60 24.52 7.33
CA ASP A 217 -38.45 24.99 8.44
C ASP A 217 -38.33 24.08 9.66
N ARG A 218 -38.22 22.76 9.44
CA ARG A 218 -37.96 21.78 10.51
C ARG A 218 -36.61 22.02 11.17
N PHE A 219 -35.59 22.26 10.35
CA PHE A 219 -34.24 22.53 10.82
C PHE A 219 -34.17 23.83 11.65
N TYR A 220 -34.75 24.93 11.16
CA TYR A 220 -34.75 26.17 11.93
C TYR A 220 -35.55 26.04 13.23
N ALA A 221 -36.64 25.28 13.21
CA ALA A 221 -37.41 24.98 14.40
C ALA A 221 -36.64 24.16 15.44
N SER A 222 -35.77 23.20 15.04
CA SER A 222 -34.97 22.41 15.99
C SER A 222 -33.94 23.27 16.73
N TRP A 223 -33.48 24.35 16.10
CA TRP A 223 -32.56 25.35 16.67
C TRP A 223 -33.27 26.56 17.32
N ASN A 224 -34.61 26.58 17.36
CA ASN A 224 -35.41 27.68 17.90
C ASN A 224 -35.08 29.06 17.26
N VAL A 225 -34.76 29.04 15.96
CA VAL A 225 -34.50 30.21 15.13
C VAL A 225 -35.55 30.35 14.03
N ASP A 226 -35.73 31.56 13.53
CA ASP A 226 -36.59 31.88 12.40
C ASP A 226 -35.89 32.94 11.54
N PRO A 227 -35.33 32.59 10.36
CA PRO A 227 -34.71 33.56 9.47
C PRO A 227 -35.65 34.67 8.96
N ALA A 228 -36.97 34.57 9.14
CA ALA A 228 -37.91 35.66 8.88
C ALA A 228 -38.00 36.67 10.05
N ASP A 229 -37.55 36.30 11.25
CA ASP A 229 -37.30 37.16 12.41
C ASP A 229 -35.78 37.21 12.69
N PRO A 230 -35.01 38.13 12.05
CA PRO A 230 -33.56 38.16 12.19
C PRO A 230 -33.06 38.20 13.64
N ALA A 231 -33.83 38.81 14.56
CA ALA A 231 -33.48 38.88 15.98
C ALA A 231 -33.47 37.50 16.66
N SER A 232 -34.16 36.50 16.10
CA SER A 232 -34.15 35.12 16.59
C SER A 232 -32.77 34.47 16.51
N LEU A 233 -31.94 34.86 15.53
CA LEU A 233 -30.58 34.34 15.37
C LEU A 233 -29.71 34.74 16.57
N GLY A 234 -29.84 35.97 17.07
CA GLY A 234 -29.08 36.43 18.24
C GLY A 234 -29.30 35.65 19.55
N ARG A 235 -30.21 34.65 19.58
CA ARG A 235 -30.44 33.77 20.72
C ARG A 235 -29.42 32.63 20.83
N LEU A 236 -28.73 32.28 19.75
CA LEU A 236 -27.72 31.23 19.74
C LEU A 236 -26.39 31.78 20.27
N ASP A 237 -25.72 31.02 21.13
CA ASP A 237 -24.35 31.33 21.55
C ASP A 237 -23.32 30.88 20.49
N LEU A 238 -22.03 31.14 20.73
CA LEU A 238 -20.98 30.80 19.76
C LEU A 238 -20.93 29.30 19.43
N VAL A 239 -21.17 28.44 20.41
CA VAL A 239 -21.09 26.98 20.26
C VAL A 239 -22.32 26.49 19.51
N ASP A 240 -23.51 26.96 19.88
CA ASP A 240 -24.77 26.61 19.23
C ASP A 240 -24.76 26.99 17.74
N ARG A 241 -24.17 28.13 17.38
CA ARG A 241 -24.05 28.55 15.97
C ARG A 241 -23.21 27.58 15.16
N GLN A 242 -22.09 27.12 15.72
CA GLN A 242 -21.19 26.19 15.05
C GLN A 242 -21.82 24.81 14.92
N LEU A 243 -22.49 24.34 15.97
CA LEU A 243 -23.24 23.09 15.93
C LEU A 243 -24.40 23.16 14.94
N MET A 244 -25.12 24.28 14.84
CA MET A 244 -26.17 24.48 13.84
C MET A 244 -25.61 24.37 12.42
N MET A 245 -24.46 24.98 12.14
CA MET A 245 -23.84 24.86 10.82
C MET A 245 -23.40 23.42 10.50
N LEU A 246 -22.87 22.70 11.49
CA LEU A 246 -22.46 21.31 11.35
C LEU A 246 -23.67 20.38 11.16
N ASP A 247 -24.75 20.60 11.91
CA ASP A 247 -26.00 19.86 11.83
C ASP A 247 -26.68 20.07 10.47
N TRP A 248 -26.72 21.31 9.96
CA TRP A 248 -27.18 21.61 8.61
C TRP A 248 -26.39 20.82 7.57
N HIS A 249 -25.06 20.78 7.69
CA HIS A 249 -24.20 19.99 6.81
C HIS A 249 -24.53 18.49 6.89
N ASP A 250 -24.61 17.94 8.10
CA ASP A 250 -24.79 16.50 8.32
C ASP A 250 -26.16 16.00 7.85
N GLU A 251 -27.23 16.76 8.09
CA GLU A 251 -28.55 16.41 7.57
C GLU A 251 -28.60 16.50 6.03
N MET A 252 -27.93 17.49 5.43
CA MET A 252 -27.85 17.64 3.97
C MET A 252 -27.04 16.52 3.32
N MET A 253 -25.96 16.07 3.94
CA MET A 253 -25.20 14.89 3.48
C MET A 253 -26.07 13.63 3.44
N GLY A 254 -27.04 13.50 4.35
CA GLY A 254 -28.04 12.43 4.32
C GLY A 254 -28.91 12.42 3.05
N LEU A 255 -28.97 13.52 2.29
CA LEU A 255 -29.68 13.61 1.01
C LEU A 255 -28.84 13.15 -0.19
N SER A 256 -27.52 13.00 -0.03
CA SER A 256 -26.57 12.68 -1.10
C SER A 256 -26.70 11.27 -1.70
N GLY A 257 -27.33 10.34 -0.98
CA GLY A 257 -27.36 8.93 -1.34
C GLY A 257 -26.05 8.19 -1.01
N MET A 258 -25.24 8.78 -0.13
CA MET A 258 -24.04 8.17 0.44
C MET A 258 -24.12 8.23 1.97
N ASP A 259 -23.41 7.31 2.63
CA ASP A 259 -23.34 7.31 4.08
C ASP A 259 -22.49 8.50 4.59
N ASN A 260 -22.90 9.06 5.72
CA ASN A 260 -22.18 10.12 6.39
C ASN A 260 -20.84 9.60 6.92
N THR A 261 -19.81 10.29 6.52
CA THR A 261 -18.46 10.09 7.01
C THR A 261 -18.23 10.99 8.21
N ASP A 262 -17.45 10.55 9.20
CA ASP A 262 -17.18 11.35 10.39
C ASP A 262 -15.70 11.30 10.83
N HIS A 263 -15.28 12.28 11.64
CA HIS A 263 -13.91 12.52 12.08
C HIS A 263 -13.33 11.34 12.84
N TRP A 264 -14.14 10.62 13.60
CA TRP A 264 -13.69 9.47 14.37
C TRP A 264 -13.09 8.40 13.46
N MET A 265 -13.62 8.22 12.25
CA MET A 265 -13.17 7.19 11.30
C MET A 265 -11.69 7.37 10.96
N ASN A 266 -11.30 8.59 10.58
CA ASN A 266 -9.91 8.91 10.30
C ASN A 266 -9.05 8.92 11.58
N ALA A 267 -9.61 9.38 12.71
CA ALA A 267 -8.89 9.42 13.97
C ALA A 267 -8.40 8.03 14.41
N VAL A 268 -9.24 6.99 14.25
CA VAL A 268 -8.94 5.59 14.62
C VAL A 268 -8.45 4.73 13.45
N ASN A 269 -8.04 5.35 12.34
CA ASN A 269 -7.59 4.68 11.11
C ASN A 269 -8.60 3.68 10.53
N TRP A 270 -9.90 3.87 10.73
CA TRP A 270 -10.94 3.04 10.13
C TRP A 270 -11.46 3.61 8.80
N ARG A 271 -11.85 2.70 7.91
CA ARG A 271 -12.47 3.02 6.61
C ARG A 271 -13.36 1.87 6.16
N PRO A 272 -14.43 2.14 5.38
CA PRO A 272 -15.31 1.08 4.86
C PRO A 272 -14.56 0.00 4.08
N ALA A 273 -13.53 0.37 3.32
CA ALA A 273 -12.67 -0.58 2.60
C ALA A 273 -12.02 -1.65 3.50
N LEU A 274 -11.78 -1.34 4.78
CA LEU A 274 -11.26 -2.33 5.74
C LEU A 274 -12.28 -3.45 5.92
N THR A 275 -13.57 -3.14 6.03
CA THR A 275 -14.64 -4.15 6.19
C THR A 275 -14.84 -4.99 4.92
N GLN A 276 -14.55 -4.43 3.74
CA GLN A 276 -14.61 -5.16 2.46
C GLN A 276 -13.48 -6.21 2.33
N VAL A 277 -12.32 -5.95 2.94
CA VAL A 277 -11.16 -6.85 2.90
C VAL A 277 -11.13 -7.83 4.08
N GLN A 278 -11.46 -7.35 5.28
CA GLN A 278 -11.27 -8.07 6.54
C GLN A 278 -12.51 -8.86 6.97
N GLY A 279 -13.69 -8.53 6.44
CA GLY A 279 -14.99 -9.00 6.94
C GLY A 279 -15.75 -7.88 7.66
N GLY A 280 -17.08 -7.92 7.59
CA GLY A 280 -17.95 -6.87 8.14
C GLY A 280 -18.48 -7.14 9.54
N GLY A 281 -17.99 -8.16 10.25
CA GLY A 281 -18.50 -8.56 11.58
C GLY A 281 -19.54 -9.68 11.56
N ARG A 282 -19.76 -10.34 10.42
CA ARG A 282 -20.93 -11.21 10.18
C ARG A 282 -21.08 -12.35 11.20
N ASN A 283 -19.95 -12.90 11.65
CA ASN A 283 -19.92 -14.01 12.58
C ASN A 283 -19.88 -13.58 14.06
N THR A 284 -19.98 -12.28 14.32
CA THR A 284 -19.89 -11.71 15.67
C THR A 284 -21.26 -11.23 16.16
N THR A 285 -21.55 -11.48 17.43
CA THR A 285 -22.66 -10.82 18.16
C THR A 285 -22.06 -9.91 19.22
N ILE A 286 -22.49 -8.65 19.23
CA ILE A 286 -22.12 -7.64 20.21
C ILE A 286 -23.25 -7.52 21.22
N GLY A 287 -22.94 -7.64 22.50
CA GLY A 287 -23.88 -7.36 23.58
C GLY A 287 -23.94 -5.86 23.82
N LEU A 288 -25.14 -5.28 23.84
CA LEU A 288 -25.37 -3.88 24.17
C LEU A 288 -26.23 -3.80 25.43
N VAL A 289 -25.64 -3.36 26.54
CA VAL A 289 -26.36 -3.15 27.80
C VAL A 289 -26.52 -1.64 27.98
N ASP A 290 -27.65 -1.10 27.51
CA ASP A 290 -27.93 0.34 27.35
C ASP A 290 -29.44 0.60 27.24
N PHE A 291 -29.89 1.86 27.18
CA PHE A 291 -31.25 2.31 26.84
C PHE A 291 -31.65 1.92 25.41
N PHE A 292 -31.80 0.63 25.15
CA PHE A 292 -32.06 0.14 23.80
C PHE A 292 -33.55 0.17 23.46
N ALA A 293 -33.90 1.00 22.48
CA ALA A 293 -35.19 1.01 21.82
C ALA A 293 -35.01 0.69 20.33
N ALA A 294 -35.72 -0.32 19.84
CA ALA A 294 -35.62 -0.78 18.45
C ALA A 294 -36.47 0.09 17.49
N ALA A 295 -36.25 1.42 17.47
CA ALA A 295 -37.03 2.31 16.60
C ALA A 295 -36.31 2.66 15.29
N ASP A 296 -34.98 2.79 15.30
CA ASP A 296 -34.22 2.94 14.07
C ASP A 296 -34.22 1.62 13.29
N SER A 297 -34.74 1.64 12.06
CA SER A 297 -34.92 0.42 11.28
C SER A 297 -33.61 -0.26 10.90
N ASP A 298 -32.52 0.50 10.75
CA ASP A 298 -31.24 -0.05 10.33
C ASP A 298 -30.56 -0.82 11.47
N VAL A 299 -30.47 -0.20 12.65
CA VAL A 299 -29.92 -0.86 13.86
C VAL A 299 -30.86 -1.97 14.34
N ALA A 300 -32.18 -1.73 14.36
CA ALA A 300 -33.17 -2.71 14.82
C ALA A 300 -33.15 -4.00 13.98
N SER A 301 -32.88 -3.90 12.66
CA SER A 301 -32.81 -5.06 11.77
C SER A 301 -31.70 -6.06 12.14
N LYS A 302 -30.69 -5.61 12.91
CA LYS A 302 -29.53 -6.41 13.33
C LYS A 302 -29.65 -6.96 14.74
N VAL A 303 -30.75 -6.67 15.44
CA VAL A 303 -31.00 -7.11 16.81
C VAL A 303 -31.50 -8.54 16.83
N VAL A 304 -30.74 -9.44 17.43
CA VAL A 304 -31.11 -10.87 17.60
C VAL A 304 -31.75 -11.17 18.94
N PHE A 305 -31.58 -10.29 19.91
CA PHE A 305 -32.16 -10.40 21.25
C PHE A 305 -32.43 -9.01 21.80
N ASN A 306 -33.58 -8.83 22.44
CA ASN A 306 -33.93 -7.60 23.16
C ASN A 306 -34.60 -7.98 24.49
N GLY A 307 -34.17 -7.38 25.60
CA GLY A 307 -34.71 -7.65 26.93
C GLY A 307 -34.52 -6.46 27.89
N GLY A 308 -34.95 -6.64 29.14
CA GLY A 308 -34.88 -5.59 30.17
C GLY A 308 -36.16 -4.75 30.27
N TYR A 309 -36.05 -3.52 30.78
CA TYR A 309 -37.20 -2.63 30.94
C TYR A 309 -37.75 -2.15 29.60
N ALA A 310 -39.07 -2.26 29.43
CA ALA A 310 -39.80 -1.75 28.27
C ALA A 310 -40.34 -0.33 28.53
N ASN A 311 -40.57 0.44 27.46
CA ASN A 311 -41.18 1.78 27.48
C ASN A 311 -40.35 2.89 28.18
N VAL A 312 -39.02 2.78 28.13
CA VAL A 312 -38.10 3.89 28.46
C VAL A 312 -37.59 4.44 27.14
N ASP A 313 -38.11 5.60 26.73
CA ASP A 313 -37.74 6.24 25.47
C ASP A 313 -36.47 7.08 25.67
N ASN A 314 -35.35 6.60 25.13
CA ASN A 314 -34.08 7.31 25.15
C ASN A 314 -33.25 6.84 23.93
N PRO A 315 -32.83 7.77 23.03
CA PRO A 315 -32.14 7.42 21.79
C PRO A 315 -30.70 6.92 22.02
N HIS A 316 -30.16 7.04 23.24
CA HIS A 316 -28.76 6.74 23.55
C HIS A 316 -28.33 5.33 23.10
N GLY A 317 -29.11 4.28 23.39
CA GLY A 317 -28.75 2.92 22.98
C GLY A 317 -28.74 2.73 21.46
N THR A 318 -29.60 3.44 20.73
CA THR A 318 -29.61 3.41 19.26
C THR A 318 -28.40 4.13 18.68
N ALA A 319 -28.07 5.31 19.22
CA ALA A 319 -26.88 6.07 18.85
C ALA A 319 -25.60 5.24 19.07
N VAL A 320 -25.44 4.63 20.25
CA VAL A 320 -24.34 3.71 20.57
C VAL A 320 -24.32 2.51 19.61
N GLY A 321 -25.49 1.92 19.32
CA GLY A 321 -25.65 0.83 18.37
C GLY A 321 -25.20 1.19 16.96
N SER A 322 -25.51 2.40 16.49
CA SER A 322 -25.18 2.83 15.12
C SER A 322 -23.66 2.87 14.85
N LEU A 323 -22.85 3.26 15.83
CA LEU A 323 -21.39 3.28 15.71
C LEU A 323 -20.79 1.87 15.56
N MET A 324 -21.49 0.87 16.09
CA MET A 324 -21.05 -0.52 15.99
C MET A 324 -21.50 -1.17 14.69
N VAL A 325 -22.78 -1.02 14.32
CA VAL A 325 -23.41 -1.88 13.30
C VAL A 325 -24.22 -1.16 12.23
N ALA A 326 -24.24 0.17 12.16
CA ALA A 326 -24.97 0.85 11.08
C ALA A 326 -24.46 0.39 9.70
N SER A 327 -25.40 0.22 8.77
CA SER A 327 -25.14 -0.33 7.43
C SER A 327 -24.25 0.60 6.61
N HIS A 328 -23.64 0.05 5.57
CA HIS A 328 -22.98 0.83 4.52
C HIS A 328 -23.89 0.78 3.29
N ASP A 329 -25.00 1.53 3.33
CA ASP A 329 -26.09 1.45 2.35
C ASP A 329 -26.40 2.78 1.63
N GLY A 330 -25.56 3.79 1.86
CA GLY A 330 -25.72 5.12 1.31
C GLY A 330 -26.65 6.02 2.12
N ARG A 331 -26.88 5.75 3.41
CA ARG A 331 -27.78 6.50 4.28
C ARG A 331 -27.27 6.56 5.72
N GLY A 332 -27.48 7.71 6.37
CA GLY A 332 -27.21 7.86 7.80
C GLY A 332 -25.73 7.71 8.10
N VAL A 333 -25.38 7.10 9.24
CA VAL A 333 -23.98 6.90 9.68
C VAL A 333 -23.50 5.50 9.34
N MET A 334 -22.18 5.28 9.40
CA MET A 334 -21.58 3.95 9.22
C MET A 334 -21.13 3.33 10.54
N GLY A 335 -21.43 2.05 10.72
CA GLY A 335 -20.88 1.24 11.81
C GLY A 335 -19.54 0.63 11.44
N ILE A 336 -18.72 0.35 12.45
CA ILE A 336 -17.41 -0.31 12.28
C ILE A 336 -17.59 -1.74 11.73
N ALA A 337 -18.59 -2.45 12.22
CA ALA A 337 -18.90 -3.84 11.90
C ALA A 337 -20.35 -3.95 11.37
N PRO A 338 -20.61 -3.49 10.13
CA PRO A 338 -21.97 -3.32 9.58
C PRO A 338 -22.76 -4.62 9.42
N LEU A 339 -22.11 -5.79 9.47
CA LEU A 339 -22.76 -7.10 9.38
C LEU A 339 -22.84 -7.81 10.73
N ALA A 340 -22.32 -7.22 11.81
CA ALA A 340 -22.45 -7.79 13.15
C ALA A 340 -23.89 -7.72 13.66
N ARG A 341 -24.21 -8.63 14.58
CA ARG A 341 -25.53 -8.72 15.22
C ARG A 341 -25.49 -8.10 16.61
N ILE A 342 -26.60 -7.54 17.08
CA ILE A 342 -26.73 -6.98 18.43
C ILE A 342 -27.61 -7.88 19.31
N ALA A 343 -27.11 -8.23 20.48
CA ALA A 343 -27.93 -8.68 21.59
C ALA A 343 -28.10 -7.52 22.57
N ALA A 344 -29.28 -6.91 22.62
CA ALA A 344 -29.54 -5.73 23.42
C ALA A 344 -30.26 -6.08 24.73
N TYR A 345 -29.96 -5.31 25.79
CA TYR A 345 -30.66 -5.37 27.06
C TYR A 345 -30.72 -3.98 27.69
N ASN A 346 -31.91 -3.55 28.11
CA ASN A 346 -32.11 -2.30 28.84
C ASN A 346 -32.10 -2.50 30.36
N PRO A 347 -31.03 -2.11 31.08
CA PRO A 347 -30.98 -2.19 32.54
C PRO A 347 -31.61 -0.98 33.24
N PHE A 348 -32.04 0.05 32.50
CA PHE A 348 -32.51 1.31 33.06
C PHE A 348 -34.03 1.33 33.19
N ASP A 349 -34.52 1.69 34.37
CA ASP A 349 -35.96 1.83 34.64
C ASP A 349 -36.47 3.25 34.32
N GLN A 350 -37.72 3.54 34.70
CA GLN A 350 -38.36 4.85 34.46
C GLN A 350 -37.67 6.03 35.16
N SER A 351 -36.79 5.78 36.13
CA SER A 351 -35.96 6.82 36.75
C SER A 351 -34.74 7.20 35.89
N MET A 352 -34.54 6.54 34.75
CA MET A 352 -33.34 6.64 33.91
C MET A 352 -32.05 6.24 34.64
N THR A 353 -32.17 5.40 35.67
CA THR A 353 -31.03 4.83 36.39
C THR A 353 -31.10 3.31 36.34
N ALA A 354 -29.94 2.67 36.53
CA ALA A 354 -29.81 1.22 36.57
C ALA A 354 -29.20 0.79 37.90
N ASN A 355 -29.66 -0.33 38.45
CA ASN A 355 -29.01 -0.98 39.58
C ASN A 355 -28.07 -2.09 39.11
N TRP A 356 -27.13 -2.50 39.97
CA TRP A 356 -26.14 -3.52 39.63
C TRP A 356 -26.72 -4.92 39.37
N ASP A 357 -27.90 -5.23 39.90
CA ASP A 357 -28.59 -6.50 39.63
C ASP A 357 -29.13 -6.55 38.20
N ASP A 358 -29.70 -5.45 37.71
CA ASP A 358 -30.18 -5.31 36.34
C ASP A 358 -29.02 -5.27 35.33
N VAL A 359 -27.90 -4.61 35.67
CA VAL A 359 -26.67 -4.68 34.87
C VAL A 359 -26.16 -6.11 34.75
N ARG A 360 -26.08 -6.84 35.89
CA ARG A 360 -25.66 -8.24 35.91
C ARG A 360 -26.61 -9.14 35.12
N ALA A 361 -27.92 -8.93 35.25
CA ALA A 361 -28.94 -9.67 34.50
C ALA A 361 -28.78 -9.41 32.99
N GLY A 362 -28.53 -8.17 32.60
CA GLY A 362 -28.31 -7.76 31.21
C GLY A 362 -27.09 -8.41 30.61
N ILE A 363 -25.94 -8.34 31.28
CA ILE A 363 -24.70 -9.01 30.82
C ILE A 363 -24.95 -10.51 30.60
N ASN A 364 -25.54 -11.19 31.58
CA ASN A 364 -25.83 -12.61 31.46
C ASN A 364 -26.84 -12.91 30.33
N ALA A 365 -27.82 -12.04 30.08
CA ALA A 365 -28.79 -12.19 29.01
C ALA A 365 -28.14 -12.08 27.62
N VAL A 366 -27.34 -11.03 27.39
CA VAL A 366 -26.70 -10.79 26.08
C VAL A 366 -25.61 -11.83 25.80
N THR A 367 -24.86 -12.29 26.82
CA THR A 367 -23.90 -13.39 26.67
C THR A 367 -24.60 -14.70 26.31
N ARG A 368 -25.76 -15.03 26.90
CA ARG A 368 -26.55 -16.21 26.50
C ARG A 368 -27.11 -16.10 25.09
N ALA A 369 -27.34 -14.89 24.61
CA ALA A 369 -27.71 -14.61 23.22
C ALA A 369 -26.51 -14.69 22.24
N GLY A 370 -25.31 -15.07 22.73
CA GLY A 370 -24.13 -15.31 21.90
C GLY A 370 -23.14 -14.15 21.83
N ALA A 371 -23.29 -13.11 22.65
CA ALA A 371 -22.35 -12.00 22.67
C ALA A 371 -20.95 -12.44 23.14
N SER A 372 -19.94 -12.20 22.30
CA SER A 372 -18.51 -12.41 22.63
C SER A 372 -17.80 -11.15 23.13
N VAL A 373 -18.40 -9.99 22.88
CA VAL A 373 -17.99 -8.69 23.39
C VAL A 373 -19.23 -7.97 23.90
N VAL A 374 -19.15 -7.31 25.05
CA VAL A 374 -20.28 -6.61 25.66
C VAL A 374 -19.91 -5.15 25.90
N ASN A 375 -20.60 -4.26 25.20
CA ASN A 375 -20.52 -2.81 25.34
C ASN A 375 -21.38 -2.34 26.51
N LEU A 376 -20.77 -1.62 27.45
CA LEU A 376 -21.35 -1.11 28.68
C LEU A 376 -21.11 0.40 28.73
N SER A 377 -21.96 1.14 28.02
CA SER A 377 -21.94 2.61 27.99
C SER A 377 -22.70 3.18 29.20
N LEU A 378 -22.30 2.73 30.40
CA LEU A 378 -22.89 3.07 31.69
C LEU A 378 -21.79 3.20 32.76
N GLY A 379 -22.07 3.94 33.82
CA GLY A 379 -21.12 4.17 34.90
C GLY A 379 -21.76 4.75 36.16
N VAL A 380 -20.93 5.08 37.15
CA VAL A 380 -21.33 5.76 38.38
C VAL A 380 -20.61 7.09 38.44
N SER A 381 -21.37 8.18 38.64
CA SER A 381 -20.80 9.52 38.73
C SER A 381 -19.72 9.60 39.82
N GLY A 382 -18.63 10.30 39.50
CA GLY A 382 -17.49 10.48 40.39
C GLY A 382 -16.53 9.30 40.44
N GLN A 383 -16.64 8.31 39.54
CA GLN A 383 -15.74 7.16 39.46
C GLN A 383 -15.41 6.79 38.00
N THR A 384 -14.13 6.53 37.70
CA THR A 384 -13.70 6.00 36.39
C THR A 384 -14.01 4.52 36.27
N LEU A 385 -13.76 3.75 37.33
CA LEU A 385 -14.14 2.34 37.42
C LEU A 385 -14.66 2.02 38.84
N PRO A 386 -15.98 1.86 39.01
CA PRO A 386 -16.56 1.54 40.31
C PRO A 386 -16.12 0.18 40.87
N GLY A 387 -15.92 0.09 42.19
CA GLY A 387 -15.53 -1.17 42.86
C GLY A 387 -16.63 -2.24 42.83
N GLU A 388 -17.87 -1.84 42.64
CA GLU A 388 -19.06 -2.70 42.58
C GLU A 388 -19.06 -3.66 41.39
N TRP A 389 -18.30 -3.36 40.32
CA TRP A 389 -18.01 -4.27 39.22
C TRP A 389 -17.46 -5.62 39.71
N ARG A 390 -16.76 -5.64 40.86
CA ARG A 390 -16.32 -6.87 41.51
C ARG A 390 -17.47 -7.84 41.76
N ASN A 391 -18.62 -7.35 42.21
CA ASN A 391 -19.77 -8.19 42.53
C ASN A 391 -20.46 -8.71 41.26
N VAL A 392 -20.43 -7.94 40.17
CA VAL A 392 -20.93 -8.36 38.85
C VAL A 392 -20.06 -9.50 38.31
N PHE A 393 -18.74 -9.30 38.23
CA PHE A 393 -17.83 -10.29 37.65
C PHE A 393 -17.72 -11.58 38.50
N ARG A 394 -17.84 -11.49 39.83
CA ARG A 394 -17.82 -12.66 40.72
C ARG A 394 -19.12 -13.45 40.75
N ALA A 395 -20.20 -12.92 40.20
CA ALA A 395 -21.44 -13.67 40.12
C ALA A 395 -21.17 -14.95 39.31
N SER A 396 -21.57 -16.11 39.84
CA SER A 396 -21.26 -17.42 39.23
C SER A 396 -21.68 -17.52 37.75
N VAL A 397 -22.78 -16.86 37.38
CA VAL A 397 -23.25 -16.77 36.00
C VAL A 397 -22.29 -16.03 35.08
N ILE A 398 -21.58 -15.00 35.57
CA ILE A 398 -20.61 -14.22 34.81
C ILE A 398 -19.22 -14.87 34.85
N ASP A 399 -18.76 -15.30 36.03
CA ASP A 399 -17.47 -15.98 36.20
C ASP A 399 -17.37 -17.25 35.34
N SER A 400 -18.49 -17.98 35.14
CA SER A 400 -18.53 -19.14 34.23
C SER A 400 -18.26 -18.83 32.75
N GLN A 401 -18.32 -17.56 32.35
CA GLN A 401 -18.15 -17.08 30.96
C GLN A 401 -16.88 -16.23 30.77
N LYS A 402 -16.03 -16.09 31.80
CA LYS A 402 -14.88 -15.16 31.79
C LYS A 402 -13.84 -15.40 30.69
N ASP A 403 -13.76 -16.62 30.18
CA ASP A 403 -12.87 -17.00 29.09
C ASP A 403 -13.51 -16.86 27.69
N LYS A 404 -14.75 -16.34 27.60
CA LYS A 404 -15.53 -16.23 26.35
C LYS A 404 -16.08 -14.84 26.05
N VAL A 405 -15.90 -13.89 26.97
CA VAL A 405 -16.50 -12.55 26.87
C VAL A 405 -15.48 -11.49 27.24
N LEU A 406 -15.36 -10.48 26.38
CA LEU A 406 -14.62 -9.24 26.63
C LEU A 406 -15.61 -8.11 26.96
N TYR A 407 -15.42 -7.43 28.08
CA TYR A 407 -16.27 -6.30 28.49
C TYR A 407 -15.64 -4.97 28.12
N VAL A 408 -16.39 -4.06 27.51
CA VAL A 408 -15.93 -2.71 27.15
C VAL A 408 -16.76 -1.70 27.91
N ILE A 409 -16.14 -0.93 28.80
CA ILE A 409 -16.81 -0.07 29.78
C ILE A 409 -16.44 1.39 29.50
N ALA A 410 -17.43 2.27 29.40
CA ALA A 410 -17.18 3.71 29.30
C ALA A 410 -16.59 4.26 30.60
N ALA A 411 -15.58 5.14 30.50
CA ALA A 411 -14.88 5.68 31.67
C ALA A 411 -15.73 6.63 32.53
N GLY A 412 -16.79 7.22 31.97
CA GLY A 412 -17.60 8.24 32.65
C GLY A 412 -17.22 9.67 32.25
N ASN A 413 -18.12 10.62 32.56
CA ASN A 413 -18.14 11.96 31.95
C ASN A 413 -18.03 13.11 32.98
N ASP A 414 -17.39 12.89 34.14
CA ASP A 414 -17.29 13.89 35.20
C ASP A 414 -15.98 14.72 35.15
N GLY A 415 -15.09 14.45 34.20
CA GLY A 415 -13.79 15.13 34.05
C GLY A 415 -12.81 14.85 35.18
N ILE A 416 -12.94 13.70 35.86
CA ILE A 416 -12.13 13.35 37.02
C ILE A 416 -11.01 12.36 36.70
N THR A 417 -10.04 12.25 37.61
CA THR A 417 -9.05 11.17 37.61
C THR A 417 -9.38 10.18 38.73
N GLN A 418 -9.35 8.88 38.44
CA GLN A 418 -9.52 7.85 39.47
C GLN A 418 -8.45 8.01 40.54
N ALA A 419 -8.87 8.43 41.74
CA ALA A 419 -7.95 8.74 42.83
C ALA A 419 -7.75 7.55 43.79
N SER A 420 -8.74 6.67 43.91
CA SER A 420 -8.73 5.54 44.84
C SER A 420 -8.47 4.21 44.15
N ASN A 421 -7.75 3.33 44.84
CA ASN A 421 -7.58 1.94 44.43
C ASN A 421 -8.91 1.19 44.45
N ILE A 422 -9.05 0.26 43.52
CA ILE A 422 -10.28 -0.47 43.23
C ILE A 422 -10.05 -1.95 43.58
N ASP A 423 -10.76 -2.46 44.59
CA ASP A 423 -10.66 -3.86 44.97
C ASP A 423 -11.47 -4.75 44.01
N MET A 424 -10.77 -5.56 43.22
CA MET A 424 -11.33 -6.55 42.30
C MET A 424 -10.98 -7.98 42.72
N LYS A 425 -10.78 -8.22 44.02
CA LYS A 425 -10.48 -9.56 44.56
C LYS A 425 -11.44 -10.63 44.04
N GLY A 426 -10.89 -11.61 43.33
CA GLY A 426 -11.64 -12.72 42.73
C GLY A 426 -12.45 -12.37 41.46
N ALA A 427 -12.30 -11.16 40.91
CA ALA A 427 -12.96 -10.69 39.68
C ALA A 427 -11.98 -10.47 38.51
N LEU A 428 -10.66 -10.44 38.77
CA LEU A 428 -9.63 -10.07 37.79
C LEU A 428 -9.47 -11.03 36.61
N ASP A 429 -9.98 -12.26 36.73
CA ASP A 429 -9.94 -13.25 35.64
C ASP A 429 -10.85 -12.85 34.47
N SER A 430 -11.90 -12.05 34.73
CA SER A 430 -12.73 -11.42 33.70
C SER A 430 -11.93 -10.34 32.96
N THR A 431 -11.99 -10.38 31.64
CA THR A 431 -11.26 -9.44 30.80
C THR A 431 -12.14 -8.25 30.48
N PHE A 432 -11.67 -7.04 30.81
CA PHE A 432 -12.39 -5.80 30.51
C PHE A 432 -11.43 -4.69 30.09
N LEU A 433 -11.94 -3.77 29.27
CA LEU A 433 -11.30 -2.52 28.86
C LEU A 433 -12.15 -1.35 29.34
N VAL A 434 -11.49 -0.28 29.78
CA VAL A 434 -12.13 0.99 30.15
C VAL A 434 -11.76 2.04 29.11
N VAL A 435 -12.75 2.76 28.59
CA VAL A 435 -12.58 3.61 27.40
C VAL A 435 -12.86 5.07 27.74
N GLY A 436 -11.82 5.90 27.64
CA GLY A 436 -11.92 7.36 27.72
C GLY A 436 -12.25 8.00 26.37
N SER A 437 -12.57 9.30 26.40
CA SER A 437 -12.93 10.10 25.23
C SER A 437 -11.82 11.09 24.88
N VAL A 438 -11.57 11.24 23.58
CA VAL A 438 -10.82 12.38 23.03
C VAL A 438 -11.69 13.26 22.16
N ASP A 439 -11.33 14.54 22.09
CA ASP A 439 -11.82 15.52 21.15
C ASP A 439 -11.36 15.19 19.70
N PRO A 440 -11.91 15.87 18.67
CA PRO A 440 -11.45 15.69 17.29
C PRO A 440 -9.95 15.98 17.06
N GLY A 441 -9.32 16.75 17.95
CA GLY A 441 -7.88 17.00 17.99
C GLY A 441 -7.06 15.87 18.62
N GLY A 442 -7.68 14.83 19.17
CA GLY A 442 -7.02 13.78 19.94
C GLY A 442 -6.46 14.26 21.28
N THR A 443 -7.04 15.30 21.86
CA THR A 443 -6.83 15.70 23.26
C THR A 443 -7.88 15.00 24.10
N ILE A 444 -7.55 14.61 25.33
CA ILE A 444 -8.55 14.09 26.27
C ILE A 444 -9.73 15.09 26.37
N SER A 445 -10.96 14.62 26.16
CA SER A 445 -12.16 15.46 26.28
C SER A 445 -12.25 15.98 27.71
N SER A 446 -12.68 17.23 27.87
CA SER A 446 -12.74 17.90 29.20
C SER A 446 -13.62 17.15 30.21
N PHE A 447 -14.65 16.47 29.73
CA PHE A 447 -15.53 15.62 30.52
C PHE A 447 -15.00 14.20 30.74
N SER A 448 -14.01 13.72 29.98
CA SER A 448 -13.60 12.32 30.08
C SER A 448 -12.95 12.03 31.42
N ASN A 449 -13.47 11.03 32.12
CA ASN A 449 -12.75 10.47 33.25
C ASN A 449 -11.44 9.79 32.79
N THR A 450 -10.44 9.77 33.66
CA THR A 450 -9.09 9.23 33.39
C THR A 450 -8.69 8.18 34.43
N PRO A 451 -7.81 7.22 34.08
CA PRO A 451 -7.49 6.10 34.96
C PRO A 451 -6.53 6.49 36.10
N GLY A 452 -5.78 7.57 35.95
CA GLY A 452 -4.77 7.97 36.92
C GLY A 452 -3.74 6.86 37.14
N THR A 453 -3.20 6.82 38.36
CA THR A 453 -2.31 5.75 38.83
C THR A 453 -3.02 4.77 39.77
N ALA A 454 -4.36 4.77 39.75
CA ALA A 454 -5.16 3.93 40.62
C ALA A 454 -4.85 2.45 40.39
N CYS A 455 -4.68 1.72 41.49
CA CYS A 455 -4.48 0.29 41.43
C CYS A 455 -5.79 -0.47 41.36
N ILE A 456 -5.86 -1.49 40.50
CA ILE A 456 -6.80 -2.59 40.63
C ILE A 456 -6.14 -3.66 41.52
N THR A 457 -6.69 -3.88 42.71
CA THR A 457 -6.11 -4.76 43.72
C THR A 457 -6.81 -6.12 43.80
N ASP A 458 -6.07 -7.14 44.21
CA ASP A 458 -6.60 -8.45 44.60
C ASP A 458 -6.48 -8.57 46.13
N GLY A 459 -7.39 -7.90 46.85
CA GLY A 459 -7.24 -7.65 48.29
C GLY A 459 -6.33 -6.44 48.54
N SER A 460 -5.31 -6.58 49.39
CA SER A 460 -4.35 -5.49 49.71
C SER A 460 -3.15 -5.41 48.78
N ASP A 461 -3.02 -6.34 47.83
CA ASP A 461 -1.88 -6.41 46.93
C ASP A 461 -2.18 -5.62 45.64
N CYS A 462 -1.55 -4.45 45.50
CA CYS A 462 -1.40 -3.82 44.20
C CYS A 462 -0.21 -4.52 43.51
N LYS A 463 -0.51 -5.45 42.61
CA LYS A 463 0.48 -6.19 41.81
C LYS A 463 1.16 -5.24 40.80
N ASN A 464 1.85 -4.22 41.26
CA ASN A 464 2.50 -3.23 40.40
C ASN A 464 3.98 -3.62 40.21
N ARG A 465 4.23 -4.63 39.37
CA ARG A 465 5.59 -5.04 38.97
C ARG A 465 5.87 -4.92 37.47
N ALA A 466 4.89 -4.50 36.67
CA ALA A 466 5.08 -4.16 35.26
C ALA A 466 5.42 -2.67 35.16
N VAL A 467 6.68 -2.32 35.37
CA VAL A 467 7.21 -0.98 35.06
C VAL A 467 7.79 -1.05 33.65
N TRP A 468 7.34 -0.15 32.76
CA TRP A 468 7.97 0.07 31.47
C TRP A 468 9.45 0.42 31.70
N ASN A 469 10.37 -0.42 31.25
CA ASN A 469 11.79 -0.33 31.63
C ASN A 469 12.62 0.65 30.76
N GLY A 470 11.97 1.42 29.89
CA GLY A 470 12.65 2.32 28.96
C GLY A 470 13.47 1.64 27.86
N LYS A 471 13.25 0.33 27.61
CA LYS A 471 13.95 -0.48 26.60
C LYS A 471 12.99 -1.39 25.82
N ASP A 472 11.83 -0.86 25.43
CA ASP A 472 10.84 -1.51 24.55
C ASP A 472 10.29 -2.88 25.05
N LYS A 473 10.36 -3.18 26.36
CA LYS A 473 9.80 -4.44 26.91
C LYS A 473 9.15 -4.26 28.28
N PHE A 474 7.96 -4.86 28.43
CA PHE A 474 7.45 -5.28 29.73
C PHE A 474 8.16 -6.58 30.13
N GLU A 475 8.73 -6.65 31.34
CA GLU A 475 9.58 -7.78 31.76
C GLU A 475 8.83 -9.08 32.11
N LYS A 476 7.51 -9.19 31.88
CA LYS A 476 6.76 -10.45 32.07
C LYS A 476 5.64 -10.66 31.06
N SER A 477 5.29 -11.94 30.85
CA SER A 477 4.53 -12.45 29.71
C SER A 477 3.02 -12.14 29.69
N ASP A 478 2.42 -11.52 30.72
CA ASP A 478 0.97 -11.22 30.73
C ASP A 478 0.62 -10.02 31.65
N TYR A 479 0.78 -8.79 31.17
CA TYR A 479 0.51 -7.58 31.99
C TYR A 479 -0.97 -7.39 32.34
N LEU A 480 -1.91 -7.97 31.59
CA LEU A 480 -3.34 -7.89 31.92
C LEU A 480 -3.70 -8.71 33.17
N LYS A 481 -2.95 -9.77 33.49
CA LYS A 481 -3.05 -10.50 34.76
C LYS A 481 -2.14 -9.96 35.86
N GLU A 482 -0.96 -9.50 35.48
CA GLU A 482 0.12 -9.22 36.42
C GLU A 482 0.25 -7.76 36.80
N SER A 483 -0.36 -6.85 36.04
CA SER A 483 -0.37 -5.43 36.35
C SER A 483 -1.62 -5.04 37.13
N GLY A 484 -1.41 -4.54 38.34
CA GLY A 484 -2.46 -4.01 39.19
C GLY A 484 -2.79 -2.54 38.92
N LEU A 485 -2.48 -1.94 37.77
CA LEU A 485 -2.82 -0.53 37.47
C LEU A 485 -3.96 -0.43 36.45
N LEU A 486 -4.93 0.46 36.73
CA LEU A 486 -6.08 0.68 35.84
C LEU A 486 -5.67 1.16 34.45
N MET A 487 -4.62 1.99 34.35
CA MET A 487 -4.14 2.53 33.07
C MET A 487 -3.71 1.44 32.06
N ASN A 488 -3.33 0.23 32.52
CA ASN A 488 -2.99 -0.90 31.63
C ASN A 488 -4.22 -1.66 31.09
N ARG A 489 -5.43 -1.28 31.51
CA ARG A 489 -6.70 -1.73 30.94
C ARG A 489 -7.48 -0.56 30.34
N PHE A 490 -6.82 0.58 30.15
CA PHE A 490 -7.42 1.82 29.69
C PHE A 490 -6.88 2.17 28.31
N LEU A 491 -7.76 2.67 27.45
CA LEU A 491 -7.43 3.32 26.18
C LEU A 491 -8.43 4.44 25.93
N VAL A 492 -8.15 5.28 24.94
CA VAL A 492 -9.11 6.30 24.50
C VAL A 492 -9.60 6.04 23.09
N ALA A 493 -10.82 6.49 22.80
CA ALA A 493 -11.34 6.59 21.44
C ALA A 493 -12.06 7.94 21.28
N PRO A 494 -12.31 8.41 20.05
CA PRO A 494 -13.10 9.62 19.85
C PRO A 494 -14.49 9.46 20.47
N GLY A 495 -14.89 10.41 21.30
CA GLY A 495 -16.18 10.39 21.98
C GLY A 495 -16.84 11.76 22.05
N GLU A 496 -16.29 12.78 21.41
CA GLU A 496 -16.79 14.15 21.41
C GLU A 496 -17.15 14.58 19.99
N LEU A 497 -18.32 15.20 19.84
CA LEU A 497 -18.89 15.60 18.54
C LEU A 497 -19.06 14.43 17.57
N ILE A 498 -19.41 13.24 18.07
CA ILE A 498 -19.58 12.02 17.28
C ILE A 498 -20.93 12.06 16.57
N LEU A 499 -20.93 11.87 15.25
CA LEU A 499 -22.15 11.72 14.47
C LEU A 499 -22.73 10.32 14.65
N VAL A 500 -23.99 10.26 15.05
CA VAL A 500 -24.72 9.03 15.37
C VAL A 500 -26.14 9.08 14.78
N ALA A 501 -26.83 7.95 14.74
CA ALA A 501 -28.25 7.92 14.39
C ALA A 501 -29.12 8.58 15.47
N ASP A 502 -30.11 9.37 15.06
CA ASP A 502 -31.00 10.15 15.95
C ASP A 502 -32.25 9.39 16.43
N HIS A 503 -32.33 8.07 16.16
CA HIS A 503 -33.50 7.20 16.43
C HIS A 503 -34.75 7.46 15.56
N ALA A 504 -34.81 8.57 14.80
CA ALA A 504 -35.92 8.92 13.90
C ALA A 504 -35.58 8.73 12.40
N GLY A 505 -34.44 8.11 12.10
CA GLY A 505 -33.94 7.88 10.74
C GLY A 505 -33.10 9.04 10.17
N GLY A 506 -32.75 10.02 11.02
CA GLY A 506 -31.77 11.08 10.77
C GLY A 506 -30.46 10.83 11.53
N VAL A 507 -29.69 11.89 11.69
CA VAL A 507 -28.39 11.88 12.38
C VAL A 507 -28.30 13.04 13.35
N THR A 508 -27.46 12.90 14.38
CA THR A 508 -27.21 13.97 15.35
C THR A 508 -25.80 13.84 15.94
N ARG A 509 -25.28 14.93 16.52
CA ARG A 509 -23.95 14.98 17.16
C ARG A 509 -24.09 14.74 18.65
N MET A 510 -23.31 13.80 19.20
CA MET A 510 -23.28 13.51 20.63
C MET A 510 -21.86 13.48 21.19
N SER A 511 -21.75 13.78 22.49
CA SER A 511 -20.49 13.77 23.23
C SER A 511 -20.61 12.95 24.52
N GLY A 512 -19.62 12.12 24.80
CA GLY A 512 -19.55 11.23 25.96
C GLY A 512 -18.63 10.03 25.72
N THR A 513 -18.03 9.53 26.80
CA THR A 513 -17.27 8.27 26.80
C THR A 513 -18.12 7.06 26.36
N SER A 514 -19.45 7.18 26.50
CA SER A 514 -20.46 6.26 25.96
C SER A 514 -20.42 6.10 24.43
N PHE A 515 -19.87 7.07 23.68
CA PHE A 515 -19.68 7.00 22.22
C PHE A 515 -18.27 6.57 21.83
N ALA A 516 -17.30 6.64 22.75
CA ALA A 516 -15.96 6.10 22.56
C ALA A 516 -15.93 4.56 22.72
N ALA A 517 -16.60 4.03 23.76
CA ALA A 517 -16.72 2.60 24.04
C ALA A 517 -17.22 1.73 22.85
N PRO A 518 -18.30 2.10 22.12
CA PRO A 518 -18.78 1.31 20.98
C PRO A 518 -17.76 1.24 19.84
N LEU A 519 -16.88 2.23 19.69
CA LEU A 519 -15.83 2.16 18.67
C LEU A 519 -14.85 1.00 18.94
N VAL A 520 -14.48 0.82 20.22
CA VAL A 520 -13.66 -0.31 20.67
C VAL A 520 -14.40 -1.64 20.50
N SER A 521 -15.69 -1.68 20.88
CA SER A 521 -16.53 -2.87 20.72
C SER A 521 -16.68 -3.31 19.26
N GLY A 522 -16.84 -2.35 18.33
CA GLY A 522 -16.88 -2.60 16.90
C GLY A 522 -15.54 -3.13 16.36
N ALA A 523 -14.41 -2.57 16.80
CA ALA A 523 -13.08 -3.05 16.42
C ALA A 523 -12.85 -4.51 16.86
N ILE A 524 -13.27 -4.86 18.07
CA ILE A 524 -13.25 -6.24 18.58
C ILE A 524 -14.14 -7.16 17.74
N ALA A 525 -15.32 -6.67 17.31
CA ALA A 525 -16.21 -7.46 16.47
C ALA A 525 -15.59 -7.83 15.11
N LEU A 526 -14.78 -6.93 14.53
CA LEU A 526 -14.00 -7.22 13.33
C LEU A 526 -12.91 -8.26 13.59
N LEU A 527 -12.18 -8.17 14.71
CA LEU A 527 -11.19 -9.18 15.09
C LEU A 527 -11.82 -10.57 15.23
N HIS A 528 -12.99 -10.66 15.88
CA HIS A 528 -13.72 -11.92 16.05
C HIS A 528 -14.36 -12.42 14.75
N ASP A 529 -14.58 -11.57 13.73
CA ASP A 529 -15.06 -12.05 12.43
C ASP A 529 -13.92 -12.61 11.59
N ARG A 530 -12.77 -11.92 11.59
CA ARG A 530 -11.58 -12.33 10.84
C ARG A 530 -10.88 -13.55 11.44
N TRP A 531 -10.79 -13.57 12.77
CA TRP A 531 -10.18 -14.66 13.55
C TRP A 531 -11.19 -15.18 14.59
N PRO A 532 -12.21 -15.96 14.18
CA PRO A 532 -13.30 -16.41 15.06
C PRO A 532 -12.87 -17.10 16.34
N TRP A 533 -11.74 -17.78 16.35
CA TRP A 533 -11.21 -18.42 17.56
C TRP A 533 -10.86 -17.41 18.66
N LEU A 534 -10.51 -16.15 18.33
CA LEU A 534 -10.18 -15.10 19.30
C LEU A 534 -11.30 -14.81 20.29
N ARG A 535 -12.57 -15.14 19.96
CA ARG A 535 -13.70 -15.05 20.90
C ARG A 535 -13.51 -15.91 22.16
N ASN A 536 -12.72 -16.96 22.08
CA ASN A 536 -12.36 -17.85 23.19
C ASN A 536 -11.06 -17.41 23.89
N TYR A 537 -10.45 -16.31 23.44
CA TYR A 537 -9.23 -15.73 23.98
C TYR A 537 -9.42 -14.21 24.21
N PRO A 538 -10.38 -13.81 25.08
CA PRO A 538 -10.69 -12.38 25.27
C PRO A 538 -9.50 -11.56 25.76
N ARG A 539 -8.54 -12.17 26.46
CA ARG A 539 -7.28 -11.51 26.87
C ARG A 539 -6.36 -11.20 25.70
N ASP A 540 -6.19 -12.16 24.79
CA ASP A 540 -5.36 -11.98 23.60
C ASP A 540 -5.99 -10.93 22.68
N THR A 541 -7.33 -10.93 22.57
CA THR A 541 -8.10 -9.89 21.89
C THR A 541 -7.89 -8.51 22.51
N ALA A 542 -8.00 -8.40 23.84
CA ALA A 542 -7.75 -7.14 24.55
C ALA A 542 -6.31 -6.64 24.33
N LYS A 543 -5.33 -7.54 24.36
CA LYS A 543 -3.92 -7.25 24.10
C LYS A 543 -3.70 -6.71 22.69
N ILE A 544 -4.33 -7.30 21.67
CA ILE A 544 -4.24 -6.80 20.29
C ILE A 544 -4.73 -5.35 20.22
N ILE A 545 -5.90 -5.04 20.80
CA ILE A 545 -6.47 -3.69 20.80
C ILE A 545 -5.57 -2.69 21.53
N LEU A 546 -5.01 -3.08 22.68
CA LEU A 546 -4.17 -2.22 23.52
C LEU A 546 -2.76 -2.02 22.95
N GLU A 547 -2.16 -3.04 22.35
CA GLU A 547 -0.80 -2.96 21.78
C GLU A 547 -0.78 -2.36 20.38
N SER A 548 -1.91 -2.35 19.68
CA SER A 548 -2.05 -1.65 18.40
C SER A 548 -2.38 -0.17 18.54
N ALA A 549 -2.76 0.29 19.74
CA ALA A 549 -3.18 1.67 19.98
C ALA A 549 -2.07 2.69 19.64
N GLN A 550 -2.47 3.84 19.10
CA GLN A 550 -1.57 4.97 18.87
C GLN A 550 -1.24 5.63 20.21
N ASP A 551 0.02 5.50 20.62
CA ASP A 551 0.56 6.16 21.82
C ASP A 551 0.32 7.68 21.79
N LEU A 552 -0.33 8.20 22.84
CA LEU A 552 -0.66 9.61 23.01
C LEU A 552 -0.14 10.10 24.37
N GLY A 553 0.26 11.37 24.43
CA GLY A 553 0.72 11.96 25.69
C GLY A 553 2.15 11.58 26.01
N ALA A 554 2.38 10.99 27.18
CA ALA A 554 3.72 10.56 27.58
C ALA A 554 4.05 9.21 26.91
N PRO A 555 5.31 8.96 26.49
CA PRO A 555 5.65 7.70 25.82
C PRO A 555 5.29 6.47 26.64
N GLY A 556 4.60 5.52 26.01
CA GLY A 556 4.10 4.30 26.64
C GLY A 556 2.81 4.51 27.43
N VAL A 557 2.42 3.50 28.22
CA VAL A 557 1.16 3.56 28.97
C VAL A 557 1.18 4.67 30.03
N ASP A 558 0.21 5.59 29.97
CA ASP A 558 0.19 6.79 30.83
C ASP A 558 -1.11 6.98 31.64
N PRO A 559 -1.11 7.82 32.69
CA PRO A 559 -2.28 8.03 33.56
C PRO A 559 -3.48 8.77 32.93
N VAL A 560 -3.33 9.32 31.72
CA VAL A 560 -4.36 10.10 31.03
C VAL A 560 -4.94 9.29 29.87
N TYR A 561 -4.10 8.83 28.93
CA TYR A 561 -4.57 8.13 27.73
C TYR A 561 -4.49 6.60 27.85
N GLY A 562 -3.90 6.07 28.92
CA GLY A 562 -3.68 4.64 29.07
C GLY A 562 -2.76 4.15 27.96
N HIS A 563 -3.21 3.18 27.17
CA HIS A 563 -2.48 2.69 26.00
C HIS A 563 -2.48 3.64 24.79
N GLY A 564 -3.26 4.72 24.84
CA GLY A 564 -3.39 5.67 23.75
C GLY A 564 -4.69 5.51 22.96
N LEU A 565 -4.70 6.07 21.75
CA LEU A 565 -5.87 6.14 20.89
C LEU A 565 -6.10 4.82 20.13
N LEU A 566 -7.34 4.33 20.14
CA LEU A 566 -7.76 3.18 19.33
C LEU A 566 -7.26 3.31 17.88
N ASP A 567 -6.65 2.24 17.37
CA ASP A 567 -6.21 2.13 15.98
C ASP A 567 -6.76 0.83 15.37
N ILE A 568 -7.81 0.95 14.57
CA ILE A 568 -8.52 -0.21 14.03
C ILE A 568 -7.72 -0.85 12.90
N GLU A 569 -7.07 -0.08 12.01
CA GLU A 569 -6.23 -0.63 10.94
C GLU A 569 -5.03 -1.38 11.52
N ALA A 570 -4.34 -0.83 12.53
CA ALA A 570 -3.23 -1.50 13.19
C ALA A 570 -3.67 -2.77 13.93
N SER A 571 -4.87 -2.79 14.53
CA SER A 571 -5.40 -3.99 15.19
C SER A 571 -5.59 -5.16 14.21
N GLN A 572 -5.86 -4.89 12.92
CA GLN A 572 -6.01 -5.91 11.88
C GLN A 572 -4.68 -6.31 11.21
N ALA A 573 -3.58 -5.63 11.56
CA ALA A 573 -2.24 -5.90 11.06
C ALA A 573 -1.41 -6.68 12.09
N PRO A 574 -0.25 -7.26 11.69
CA PRO A 574 0.73 -7.76 12.64
C PRO A 574 1.19 -6.63 13.58
N LEU A 575 1.22 -6.89 14.87
CA LEU A 575 1.78 -5.95 15.87
C LEU A 575 3.29 -5.76 15.64
N ASP A 576 3.97 -6.82 15.18
CA ASP A 576 5.37 -6.77 14.79
C ASP A 576 5.62 -7.70 13.59
N PHE A 577 5.74 -7.11 12.40
CA PHE A 577 6.00 -7.84 11.17
C PHE A 577 7.29 -8.69 11.25
N GLY A 578 8.32 -8.23 11.97
CA GLY A 578 9.58 -8.95 12.11
C GLY A 578 9.45 -10.25 12.92
N LYS A 579 8.44 -10.33 13.80
CA LYS A 579 8.16 -11.51 14.65
C LYS A 579 7.24 -12.53 13.99
N LEU A 580 6.64 -12.22 12.84
CA LEU A 580 5.84 -13.18 12.10
C LEU A 580 6.66 -14.42 11.75
N LYS A 581 6.03 -15.59 11.81
CA LYS A 581 6.64 -16.88 11.47
C LYS A 581 5.92 -17.51 10.31
N TYR A 582 6.65 -17.91 9.28
CA TYR A 582 6.11 -18.72 8.19
C TYR A 582 6.87 -20.04 8.11
N TYR A 583 6.28 -21.01 7.42
CA TYR A 583 6.82 -22.37 7.36
C TYR A 583 7.11 -22.77 5.92
N LEU A 584 8.31 -23.31 5.72
CA LEU A 584 8.73 -23.91 4.46
C LEU A 584 8.53 -25.42 4.56
N ILE A 585 7.84 -26.00 3.59
CA ILE A 585 7.51 -27.42 3.57
C ILE A 585 8.14 -28.03 2.32
N GLY A 586 9.17 -28.86 2.51
CA GLY A 586 9.87 -29.55 1.43
C GLY A 586 10.08 -31.03 1.72
N GLY A 587 10.77 -31.74 0.83
CA GLY A 587 11.03 -33.18 0.95
C GLY A 587 11.82 -33.59 2.22
N ASN A 588 12.51 -32.64 2.86
CA ASN A 588 13.32 -32.84 4.06
C ASN A 588 12.60 -32.46 5.37
N GLY A 589 11.31 -32.06 5.33
CA GLY A 589 10.52 -31.69 6.50
C GLY A 589 10.05 -30.23 6.50
N THR A 590 9.59 -29.76 7.66
CA THR A 590 9.09 -28.40 7.88
C THR A 590 10.14 -27.53 8.56
N GLN A 591 10.46 -26.38 7.98
CA GLN A 591 11.37 -25.39 8.54
C GLN A 591 10.60 -24.11 8.91
N GLU A 592 10.77 -23.64 10.14
CA GLU A 592 10.25 -22.34 10.61
C GLU A 592 11.20 -21.21 10.18
N VAL A 593 10.63 -20.11 9.67
CA VAL A 593 11.39 -18.92 9.24
C VAL A 593 10.66 -17.65 9.71
N THR A 594 11.42 -16.65 10.13
CA THR A 594 10.89 -15.35 10.55
C THR A 594 10.66 -14.43 9.34
N ALA A 595 9.56 -13.66 9.31
CA ALA A 595 9.32 -12.68 8.25
C ALA A 595 10.25 -11.47 8.30
N HIS A 596 11.08 -11.32 9.34
CA HIS A 596 12.20 -10.37 9.32
C HIS A 596 13.09 -10.55 8.08
N SER A 597 13.24 -11.77 7.55
CA SER A 597 13.99 -12.03 6.31
C SER A 597 13.30 -11.52 5.04
N LEU A 598 12.03 -11.14 5.12
CA LEU A 598 11.19 -10.61 4.03
C LEU A 598 11.07 -9.09 4.08
N ALA A 599 11.41 -8.47 5.22
CA ALA A 599 11.26 -7.04 5.48
C ALA A 599 12.35 -6.22 4.77
N ARG A 600 12.33 -6.20 3.42
CA ARG A 600 12.99 -5.15 2.65
C ARG A 600 12.06 -3.95 2.53
N SER A 601 12.60 -2.75 2.69
CA SER A 601 11.94 -1.51 2.34
C SER A 601 11.70 -1.49 0.82
N GLY A 602 10.42 -1.52 0.42
CA GLY A 602 10.02 -1.34 -0.97
C GLY A 602 9.66 -2.59 -1.77
N VAL A 603 9.17 -3.67 -1.13
CA VAL A 603 8.37 -4.65 -1.88
C VAL A 603 7.09 -3.95 -2.34
N ARG A 604 7.13 -3.46 -3.57
CA ARG A 604 5.99 -2.85 -4.27
C ARG A 604 4.98 -3.96 -4.61
N PRO A 605 3.67 -3.69 -4.49
CA PRO A 605 2.65 -4.66 -4.83
C PRO A 605 2.62 -4.85 -6.34
N SER A 606 3.25 -5.91 -6.84
CA SER A 606 2.93 -6.44 -8.15
C SER A 606 3.34 -7.91 -8.20
N TRP A 607 2.36 -8.77 -7.92
CA TRP A 607 1.98 -10.03 -8.59
C TRP A 607 0.85 -10.64 -7.75
N SER A 608 -0.32 -10.02 -7.82
CA SER A 608 -1.57 -10.52 -7.24
C SER A 608 -2.53 -10.84 -8.38
N ALA A 609 -2.21 -11.88 -9.17
CA ALA A 609 -3.01 -12.28 -10.32
C ALA A 609 -3.45 -13.76 -10.30
N ASN A 610 -2.84 -14.61 -9.47
CA ASN A 610 -3.10 -16.06 -9.46
C ASN A 610 -3.35 -16.66 -8.05
N ASP A 611 -3.66 -15.84 -7.03
CA ASP A 611 -3.97 -16.29 -5.65
C ASP A 611 -2.94 -17.24 -5.01
N MET A 612 -1.65 -17.11 -5.35
CA MET A 612 -0.57 -17.85 -4.70
C MET A 612 -0.07 -17.09 -3.48
N TYR A 613 -0.29 -17.65 -2.29
CA TYR A 613 0.15 -17.09 -1.01
C TYR A 613 0.78 -18.15 -0.12
N PHE A 614 1.59 -17.70 0.83
CA PHE A 614 1.91 -18.46 2.02
C PHE A 614 1.36 -17.75 3.25
N THR A 615 1.14 -18.51 4.31
CA THR A 615 0.63 -17.99 5.56
C THR A 615 1.77 -17.74 6.52
N ALA A 616 1.83 -16.52 7.03
CA ALA A 616 2.63 -16.16 8.19
C ALA A 616 1.74 -16.10 9.43
N PHE A 617 2.28 -16.49 10.57
CA PHE A 617 1.58 -16.61 11.83
C PHE A 617 2.20 -15.67 12.85
N GLU A 618 1.35 -14.94 13.56
CA GLU A 618 1.70 -14.18 14.73
C GLU A 618 1.16 -14.89 15.96
N LYS A 619 2.00 -15.10 16.97
CA LYS A 619 1.55 -15.66 18.23
C LYS A 619 1.27 -14.55 19.24
N ILE A 620 0.02 -14.46 19.70
CA ILE A 620 -0.42 -13.56 20.77
C ILE A 620 -0.69 -14.42 21.99
N ASP A 621 0.31 -14.61 22.84
CA ASP A 621 0.29 -15.45 24.04
C ASP A 621 -0.31 -16.85 23.82
N SER A 622 -1.64 -17.01 23.92
CA SER A 622 -2.35 -18.28 23.77
C SER A 622 -2.95 -18.51 22.37
N ALA A 623 -3.23 -17.45 21.61
CA ALA A 623 -3.79 -17.51 20.26
C ALA A 623 -2.74 -17.27 19.17
N GLU A 624 -3.05 -17.72 17.94
CA GLU A 624 -2.28 -17.36 16.74
C GLU A 624 -3.18 -16.62 15.74
N ARG A 625 -2.64 -15.62 15.05
CA ARG A 625 -3.29 -14.92 13.93
C ARG A 625 -2.57 -15.24 12.64
N ASP A 626 -3.34 -15.46 11.58
CA ASP A 626 -2.81 -15.76 10.25
C ASP A 626 -2.81 -14.53 9.32
N PHE A 627 -1.75 -14.39 8.53
CA PHE A 627 -1.55 -13.33 7.55
C PHE A 627 -1.12 -13.94 6.23
N LEU A 628 -1.82 -13.60 5.15
CA LEU A 628 -1.51 -14.08 3.80
C LEU A 628 -0.46 -13.16 3.17
N ILE A 629 0.66 -13.73 2.74
CA ILE A 629 1.72 -13.01 2.04
C ILE A 629 1.81 -13.58 0.62
N PRO A 630 1.74 -12.73 -0.43
CA PRO A 630 1.91 -13.16 -1.81
C PRO A 630 3.21 -13.94 -2.02
N LEU A 631 3.14 -15.05 -2.75
CA LEU A 631 4.34 -15.84 -3.07
C LEU A 631 5.33 -15.03 -3.92
N SER A 632 4.85 -14.06 -4.69
CA SER A 632 5.67 -13.13 -5.46
C SER A 632 6.69 -12.37 -4.64
N ASP A 633 6.39 -12.10 -3.37
CA ASP A 633 7.29 -11.34 -2.49
C ASP A 633 8.56 -12.15 -2.14
N ARG A 634 8.57 -13.46 -2.43
CA ARG A 634 9.75 -14.33 -2.34
C ARG A 634 10.44 -14.56 -3.66
N LEU A 635 9.76 -14.33 -4.79
CA LEU A 635 10.28 -14.61 -6.11
C LEU A 635 10.95 -13.36 -6.70
N PHE A 636 12.14 -13.53 -7.26
CA PHE A 636 12.85 -12.45 -7.94
C PHE A 636 13.33 -12.91 -9.31
N ASN A 637 13.66 -11.95 -10.18
CA ASN A 637 13.93 -12.16 -11.60
C ASN A 637 12.72 -12.70 -12.40
N ALA A 638 11.52 -12.76 -11.79
CA ALA A 638 10.25 -12.73 -12.52
C ALA A 638 10.13 -11.33 -13.15
N GLY A 639 9.98 -11.24 -14.46
CA GLY A 639 10.11 -9.99 -15.22
C GLY A 639 9.03 -8.92 -14.95
N VAL A 640 8.99 -8.32 -13.75
CA VAL A 640 8.21 -7.13 -13.39
C VAL A 640 9.01 -6.24 -12.43
N ASN A 641 10.20 -5.83 -12.84
CA ASN A 641 10.79 -4.59 -12.34
C ASN A 641 11.34 -3.88 -13.56
N GLY A 642 10.70 -2.76 -13.92
CA GLY A 642 10.87 -2.00 -15.17
C GLY A 642 12.25 -1.37 -15.42
N ARG A 643 13.34 -2.05 -15.03
CA ARG A 643 14.72 -1.69 -15.35
C ARG A 643 15.29 -2.48 -16.55
N THR A 644 14.66 -3.59 -16.94
CA THR A 644 15.15 -4.46 -18.04
C THR A 644 14.91 -3.89 -19.43
N PHE A 645 13.97 -2.96 -19.58
CA PHE A 645 13.63 -2.37 -20.87
C PHE A 645 14.77 -1.49 -21.42
N GLN A 646 15.42 -0.70 -20.56
CA GLN A 646 16.51 0.20 -20.94
C GLN A 646 17.79 -0.58 -21.30
N GLU A 647 18.08 -1.69 -20.57
CA GLU A 647 19.16 -2.63 -20.91
C GLU A 647 18.89 -3.39 -22.21
N PHE A 648 17.66 -3.86 -22.42
CA PHE A 648 17.24 -4.52 -23.66
C PHE A 648 17.47 -3.64 -24.89
N VAL A 649 17.00 -2.40 -24.79
CA VAL A 649 17.20 -1.35 -25.79
C VAL A 649 18.69 -1.05 -25.98
N TYR A 650 19.44 -0.93 -24.89
CA TYR A 650 20.88 -0.67 -24.91
C TYR A 650 21.66 -1.77 -25.62
N HIS A 651 21.43 -3.06 -25.31
CA HIS A 651 22.12 -4.18 -25.96
C HIS A 651 21.81 -4.27 -27.45
N ARG A 652 20.55 -4.05 -27.88
CA ARG A 652 20.19 -4.04 -29.31
C ARG A 652 20.83 -2.86 -30.06
N LEU A 653 20.86 -1.68 -29.43
CA LEU A 653 21.49 -0.48 -29.99
C LEU A 653 23.01 -0.62 -30.10
N ILE A 654 23.67 -1.08 -29.03
CA ILE A 654 25.12 -1.28 -28.99
C ILE A 654 25.54 -2.41 -29.93
N GLY A 655 24.78 -3.51 -30.02
CA GLY A 655 24.99 -4.58 -31.00
C GLY A 655 25.00 -4.11 -32.45
N TRP A 656 24.07 -3.22 -32.79
CA TRP A 656 24.01 -2.57 -34.10
C TRP A 656 25.21 -1.62 -34.36
N ILE A 657 25.71 -0.90 -33.33
CA ILE A 657 26.80 0.10 -33.42
C ILE A 657 28.22 -0.52 -33.44
N GLY A 658 28.39 -1.74 -32.94
CA GLY A 658 29.71 -2.37 -32.71
C GLY A 658 30.47 -2.84 -33.97
N GLY A 659 29.83 -2.84 -35.14
CA GLY A 659 30.41 -3.29 -36.41
C GLY A 659 31.42 -2.29 -37.01
N GLY A 660 32.57 -2.10 -36.38
CA GLY A 660 33.65 -1.27 -36.93
C GLY A 660 34.50 -2.04 -37.93
N GLY A 661 34.36 -1.73 -39.23
CA GLY A 661 35.29 -2.22 -40.26
C GLY A 661 34.89 -1.81 -41.67
N SER A 662 35.79 -1.17 -42.41
CA SER A 662 35.64 -0.60 -43.76
C SER A 662 35.40 -1.63 -44.89
N ASN A 663 35.01 -2.86 -44.57
CA ASN A 663 34.65 -3.87 -45.56
C ASN A 663 33.74 -4.93 -44.92
N ARG A 664 32.42 -4.82 -45.11
CA ARG A 664 31.42 -5.93 -45.23
C ARG A 664 29.99 -5.40 -45.06
N HIS A 665 29.33 -5.13 -46.19
CA HIS A 665 27.94 -4.67 -46.31
C HIS A 665 26.87 -5.71 -45.87
N ILE A 666 27.12 -6.59 -44.88
CA ILE A 666 26.17 -7.61 -44.36
C ILE A 666 26.13 -7.67 -42.82
N ALA A 667 27.21 -7.33 -42.09
CA ALA A 667 27.36 -7.62 -40.65
C ALA A 667 26.70 -6.65 -39.65
N ALA A 668 26.10 -5.54 -40.08
CA ALA A 668 25.58 -4.48 -39.18
C ALA A 668 24.27 -4.81 -38.43
N LEU A 669 23.78 -6.07 -38.49
CA LEU A 669 22.57 -6.53 -37.77
C LEU A 669 22.85 -7.80 -36.95
N THR A 670 24.12 -8.12 -36.73
CA THR A 670 24.57 -9.34 -36.07
C THR A 670 25.52 -8.96 -34.95
N ASP A 671 25.34 -9.50 -33.73
CA ASP A 671 26.27 -9.26 -32.60
C ASP A 671 27.65 -9.91 -32.80
N LEU A 672 27.80 -10.71 -33.86
CA LEU A 672 29.05 -11.34 -34.25
C LEU A 672 29.88 -10.36 -35.10
N VAL A 673 30.91 -9.76 -34.50
CA VAL A 673 31.97 -9.09 -35.27
C VAL A 673 32.59 -10.14 -36.20
N PRO A 674 32.63 -9.92 -37.53
CA PRO A 674 33.23 -10.87 -38.44
C PRO A 674 34.74 -10.96 -38.15
N GLY A 675 35.16 -12.04 -37.50
CA GLY A 675 36.57 -12.36 -37.36
C GLY A 675 37.23 -12.53 -38.73
N THR A 676 38.42 -11.99 -38.92
CA THR A 676 39.27 -12.33 -40.05
C THR A 676 39.78 -13.76 -39.86
N ALA A 677 39.45 -14.64 -40.81
CA ALA A 677 39.95 -16.00 -40.81
C ALA A 677 41.45 -15.98 -41.13
N THR A 678 42.28 -16.33 -40.16
CA THR A 678 43.71 -16.49 -40.32
C THR A 678 43.99 -17.93 -40.78
N PRO A 679 44.62 -18.14 -41.94
CA PRO A 679 44.97 -19.47 -42.41
C PRO A 679 46.00 -20.11 -41.48
N LEU A 680 45.83 -21.40 -41.23
CA LEU A 680 46.72 -22.27 -40.47
C LEU A 680 47.39 -23.29 -41.41
N PRO A 681 48.51 -23.91 -40.99
CA PRO A 681 49.15 -24.99 -41.75
C PRO A 681 48.15 -26.11 -42.09
N GLY A 682 48.28 -26.69 -43.29
CA GLY A 682 47.39 -27.77 -43.74
C GLY A 682 46.01 -27.33 -44.24
N GLY A 683 45.80 -26.05 -44.52
CA GLY A 683 44.57 -25.51 -45.11
C GLY A 683 43.45 -25.21 -44.11
N TRP A 684 43.69 -25.42 -42.81
CA TRP A 684 42.77 -25.02 -41.76
C TRP A 684 42.69 -23.51 -41.65
N SER A 685 41.63 -23.00 -41.03
CA SER A 685 41.53 -21.56 -40.73
C SER A 685 41.00 -21.34 -39.32
N VAL A 686 41.53 -20.33 -38.63
CA VAL A 686 41.02 -19.87 -37.34
C VAL A 686 40.46 -18.46 -37.47
N ALA A 687 39.24 -18.24 -36.98
CA ALA A 687 38.64 -16.93 -36.84
C ALA A 687 38.45 -16.62 -35.37
N THR A 688 38.94 -15.48 -34.91
CA THR A 688 38.69 -14.97 -33.56
C THR A 688 37.70 -13.83 -33.63
N ARG A 689 36.76 -13.78 -32.69
CA ARG A 689 35.78 -12.71 -32.53
C ARG A 689 35.86 -12.25 -31.08
N GLY A 690 35.97 -10.95 -30.85
CA GLY A 690 36.12 -10.40 -29.51
C GLY A 690 35.36 -9.09 -29.37
N ARG A 691 34.76 -8.88 -28.20
CA ARG A 691 34.08 -7.64 -27.84
C ARG A 691 34.22 -7.38 -26.35
N THR A 692 34.41 -6.11 -26.00
CA THR A 692 34.26 -5.62 -24.63
C THR A 692 32.83 -5.19 -24.41
N GLU A 693 32.21 -5.73 -23.37
CA GLU A 693 30.94 -5.22 -22.85
C GLU A 693 31.23 -4.34 -21.64
N GLN A 694 30.65 -3.14 -21.62
CA GLN A 694 30.55 -2.33 -20.41
C GLN A 694 29.14 -2.51 -19.88
N VAL A 695 29.00 -3.23 -18.76
CA VAL A 695 27.74 -3.24 -18.02
C VAL A 695 27.74 -1.95 -17.19
N VAL A 696 27.03 -0.93 -17.64
CA VAL A 696 26.86 0.30 -16.87
C VAL A 696 25.51 0.24 -16.18
N SER A 697 25.53 0.05 -14.87
CA SER A 697 24.33 0.19 -14.03
C SER A 697 24.50 1.44 -13.17
N MET A 698 23.54 2.37 -13.24
CA MET A 698 23.46 3.57 -12.38
C MET A 698 24.76 4.40 -12.30
N GLY A 699 25.39 4.66 -13.44
CA GLY A 699 26.60 5.47 -13.52
C GLY A 699 27.88 4.80 -12.99
N HIS A 700 27.81 3.53 -12.59
CA HIS A 700 28.98 2.71 -12.28
C HIS A 700 29.16 1.65 -13.37
N ALA A 701 30.35 1.63 -13.97
CA ALA A 701 30.74 0.58 -14.92
C ALA A 701 31.14 -0.65 -14.11
N ASP A 702 30.22 -1.62 -14.00
CA ASP A 702 30.55 -2.91 -13.43
C ASP A 702 31.33 -3.73 -14.47
N ARG A 703 32.44 -4.29 -14.01
CA ARG A 703 33.45 -5.12 -14.69
C ARG A 703 33.25 -5.28 -16.21
N THR A 704 34.20 -4.77 -16.99
CA THR A 704 34.35 -5.13 -18.41
C THR A 704 34.46 -6.64 -18.57
N MET A 705 33.38 -7.29 -19.01
CA MET A 705 33.39 -8.70 -19.36
C MET A 705 33.89 -8.84 -20.81
N LEU A 706 34.92 -9.65 -21.01
CA LEU A 706 35.43 -9.95 -22.34
C LEU A 706 34.56 -11.06 -22.95
N ARG A 707 33.79 -10.73 -23.98
CA ARG A 707 33.13 -11.73 -24.83
C ARG A 707 34.09 -12.11 -25.94
N ALA A 708 34.46 -13.38 -26.04
CA ALA A 708 35.42 -13.86 -27.02
C ALA A 708 35.01 -15.23 -27.54
N SER A 709 35.07 -15.44 -28.85
CA SER A 709 34.88 -16.74 -29.48
C SER A 709 35.97 -17.01 -30.50
N VAL A 710 36.33 -18.28 -30.62
CA VAL A 710 37.30 -18.81 -31.57
C VAL A 710 36.59 -19.88 -32.38
N GLU A 711 36.64 -19.78 -33.70
CA GLU A 711 36.14 -20.79 -34.62
C GLU A 711 37.29 -21.36 -35.44
N VAL A 712 37.44 -22.68 -35.41
CA VAL A 712 38.42 -23.42 -36.20
C VAL A 712 37.67 -24.21 -37.26
N SER A 713 38.01 -23.98 -38.53
CA SER A 713 37.36 -24.61 -39.69
C SER A 713 38.34 -25.47 -40.47
N ALA A 714 37.86 -26.64 -40.91
CA ALA A 714 38.59 -27.58 -41.76
C ALA A 714 38.81 -27.02 -43.18
N PRO A 715 39.80 -27.54 -43.93
CA PRO A 715 40.15 -27.01 -45.26
C PRO A 715 39.01 -27.01 -46.30
N ASP A 716 38.07 -27.93 -46.17
CA ASP A 716 36.89 -28.05 -47.05
C ASP A 716 35.66 -27.31 -46.51
N SER A 717 35.79 -26.62 -45.37
CA SER A 717 34.69 -25.96 -44.65
C SER A 717 33.48 -26.86 -44.35
N ARG A 718 33.65 -28.20 -44.38
CA ARG A 718 32.58 -29.14 -44.01
C ARG A 718 32.49 -29.35 -42.52
N PHE A 719 33.53 -29.03 -41.77
CA PHE A 719 33.60 -29.18 -40.33
C PHE A 719 34.14 -27.90 -39.70
N SER A 720 33.46 -27.38 -38.68
CA SER A 720 34.00 -26.32 -37.82
C SER A 720 33.67 -26.56 -36.35
N VAL A 721 34.56 -26.08 -35.47
CA VAL A 721 34.35 -26.05 -34.02
C VAL A 721 34.52 -24.62 -33.55
N GLY A 722 33.47 -24.07 -32.96
CA GLY A 722 33.47 -22.78 -32.29
C GLY A 722 33.47 -22.97 -30.78
N PHE A 723 34.26 -22.21 -30.04
CA PHE A 723 34.21 -22.17 -28.58
C PHE A 723 34.56 -20.78 -28.06
N GLY A 724 34.09 -20.44 -26.87
CA GLY A 724 34.26 -19.09 -26.35
C GLY A 724 33.57 -18.83 -25.02
N HIS A 725 33.48 -17.55 -24.68
CA HIS A 725 32.78 -17.01 -23.52
C HIS A 725 31.92 -15.81 -23.95
N GLY A 726 30.68 -15.72 -23.47
CA GLY A 726 29.71 -14.68 -23.83
C GLY A 726 28.52 -15.21 -24.63
N ASP A 727 28.39 -14.81 -25.89
CA ASP A 727 27.18 -14.92 -26.73
C ASP A 727 26.88 -16.32 -27.28
N GLY A 728 26.88 -17.34 -26.43
CA GLY A 728 26.61 -18.73 -26.78
C GLY A 728 25.26 -18.93 -27.48
N ALA A 729 24.21 -18.20 -27.07
CA ALA A 729 22.90 -18.31 -27.72
C ALA A 729 22.90 -17.78 -29.17
N VAL A 730 23.66 -16.72 -29.48
CA VAL A 730 23.78 -16.21 -30.85
C VAL A 730 24.57 -17.20 -31.71
N LEU A 731 25.63 -17.80 -31.16
CA LEU A 731 26.42 -18.81 -31.88
C LEU A 731 25.61 -20.07 -32.21
N LEU A 732 24.83 -20.57 -31.24
CA LEU A 732 24.06 -21.81 -31.36
C LEU A 732 22.73 -21.58 -32.08
N GLY A 733 21.99 -20.55 -31.68
CA GLY A 733 20.64 -20.29 -32.18
C GLY A 733 20.58 -19.41 -33.42
N GLY A 734 21.64 -18.67 -33.74
CA GLY A 734 21.60 -17.66 -34.79
C GLY A 734 21.38 -18.23 -36.20
N THR A 735 20.37 -17.72 -36.91
CA THR A 735 20.16 -17.91 -38.35
C THR A 735 19.61 -16.63 -38.98
N GLY A 736 20.12 -16.26 -40.16
CA GLY A 736 19.66 -15.10 -40.95
C GLY A 736 19.41 -13.82 -40.15
N GLY A 737 18.15 -13.40 -39.99
CA GLY A 737 17.76 -12.16 -39.31
C GLY A 737 17.69 -12.22 -37.78
N LEU A 738 17.93 -13.40 -37.19
CA LEU A 738 17.92 -13.68 -35.75
C LEU A 738 19.34 -13.86 -35.23
N GLN A 739 20.10 -12.77 -35.13
CA GLN A 739 21.53 -12.83 -34.81
C GLN A 739 21.95 -11.76 -33.80
N MET A 740 20.99 -11.20 -33.07
CA MET A 740 21.25 -10.27 -31.97
C MET A 740 21.09 -11.00 -30.64
N THR A 741 21.92 -10.68 -29.66
CA THR A 741 21.81 -11.09 -28.25
C THR A 741 20.42 -10.78 -27.69
N GLY A 742 19.85 -9.66 -28.10
CA GLY A 742 18.47 -9.28 -27.81
C GLY A 742 17.39 -10.19 -28.41
N ASP A 743 17.68 -11.05 -29.40
CA ASP A 743 16.73 -12.06 -29.93
C ASP A 743 16.70 -13.34 -29.07
N PHE A 744 17.66 -13.46 -28.16
CA PHE A 744 17.78 -14.55 -27.19
C PHE A 744 17.72 -14.01 -25.76
N ASN A 745 17.21 -12.80 -25.53
CA ASN A 745 17.15 -12.26 -24.17
C ASN A 745 16.02 -12.96 -23.38
N PRO A 746 16.34 -13.63 -22.25
CA PRO A 746 15.36 -14.34 -21.46
C PRO A 746 14.33 -13.45 -20.75
N GLN A 747 14.64 -12.18 -20.48
CA GLN A 747 13.83 -11.27 -19.67
C GLN A 747 12.94 -10.34 -20.50
N THR A 748 13.41 -9.94 -21.68
CA THR A 748 12.77 -8.88 -22.50
C THR A 748 12.21 -9.37 -23.82
N GLY A 749 12.36 -10.67 -24.08
CA GLY A 749 11.72 -11.34 -25.19
C GLY A 749 12.65 -11.62 -26.35
N GLY A 750 12.31 -12.69 -27.06
CA GLY A 750 13.09 -13.24 -28.15
C GLY A 750 12.48 -14.52 -28.69
N ALA A 751 12.88 -14.87 -29.90
CA ALA A 751 12.48 -16.06 -30.64
C ALA A 751 12.76 -17.38 -29.91
N ASN A 752 13.91 -17.48 -29.25
CA ASN A 752 14.42 -18.71 -28.62
C ASN A 752 14.96 -18.42 -27.21
N PRO A 753 14.07 -18.17 -26.25
CA PRO A 753 14.44 -17.73 -24.90
C PRO A 753 15.11 -18.84 -24.08
N LEU A 754 14.88 -20.13 -24.39
CA LEU A 754 15.51 -21.25 -23.69
C LEU A 754 17.04 -21.23 -23.78
N LEU A 755 17.59 -20.99 -24.97
CA LEU A 755 19.04 -20.79 -25.12
C LEU A 755 19.52 -19.53 -24.38
N GLY A 756 18.68 -18.51 -24.37
CA GLY A 756 18.91 -17.24 -23.72
C GLY A 756 19.25 -17.34 -22.24
N PHE A 757 18.48 -18.15 -21.50
CA PHE A 757 18.67 -18.38 -20.07
C PHE A 757 20.06 -18.92 -19.70
N ALA A 758 20.77 -19.57 -20.62
CA ALA A 758 22.11 -20.12 -20.42
C ALA A 758 23.22 -19.40 -21.24
N SER A 759 22.91 -18.24 -21.82
CA SER A 759 23.86 -17.43 -22.58
C SER A 759 24.54 -16.40 -21.69
N GLY A 760 25.80 -16.05 -22.00
CA GLY A 760 26.61 -15.09 -21.25
C GLY A 760 27.95 -15.65 -20.77
N GLY A 761 28.11 -16.98 -20.78
CA GLY A 761 29.29 -17.66 -20.26
C GLY A 761 29.94 -18.58 -21.30
N ALA A 762 30.56 -19.67 -20.83
CA ALA A 762 31.32 -20.58 -21.69
C ALA A 762 30.40 -21.32 -22.68
N HIS A 763 30.83 -21.42 -23.93
CA HIS A 763 30.08 -22.11 -24.98
C HIS A 763 31.00 -22.90 -25.92
N VAL A 764 30.44 -23.94 -26.53
CA VAL A 764 31.07 -24.73 -27.59
C VAL A 764 30.01 -25.18 -28.60
N ALA A 765 30.34 -25.13 -29.88
CA ALA A 765 29.51 -25.55 -30.98
C ALA A 765 30.35 -26.30 -32.01
N THR A 766 29.84 -27.42 -32.50
CA THR A 766 30.41 -28.18 -33.62
C THR A 766 29.42 -28.16 -34.76
N THR A 767 29.88 -27.75 -35.94
CA THR A 767 29.07 -27.65 -37.16
C THR A 767 29.61 -28.61 -38.21
N LEU A 768 28.72 -29.44 -38.77
CA LEU A 768 29.02 -30.41 -39.82
C LEU A 768 28.09 -30.18 -41.02
N ARG A 769 28.68 -29.91 -42.19
CA ARG A 769 27.96 -29.83 -43.46
C ARG A 769 27.92 -31.22 -44.10
N ILE A 770 26.82 -31.93 -43.86
CA ILE A 770 26.62 -33.32 -44.29
C ILE A 770 26.29 -33.39 -45.81
N ALA A 771 25.65 -32.36 -46.35
CA ALA A 771 25.40 -32.22 -47.78
C ALA A 771 25.52 -30.74 -48.21
N PRO A 772 25.61 -30.43 -49.52
CA PRO A 772 25.75 -29.04 -49.99
C PRO A 772 24.66 -28.08 -49.49
N ARG A 773 23.48 -28.61 -49.15
CA ARG A 773 22.30 -27.87 -48.67
C ARG A 773 21.86 -28.27 -47.25
N LEU A 774 22.62 -29.10 -46.55
CA LEU A 774 22.25 -29.62 -45.22
C LEU A 774 23.41 -29.52 -44.23
N GLU A 775 23.13 -28.91 -43.08
CA GLU A 775 24.09 -28.64 -42.02
C GLU A 775 23.50 -29.09 -40.67
N VAL A 776 24.31 -29.74 -39.85
CA VAL A 776 23.96 -30.14 -38.50
C VAL A 776 24.92 -29.46 -37.54
N GLN A 777 24.38 -28.83 -36.51
CA GLN A 777 25.13 -28.18 -35.46
C GLN A 777 24.74 -28.78 -34.11
N MET A 778 25.73 -29.10 -33.29
CA MET A 778 25.53 -29.51 -31.90
C MET A 778 26.34 -28.59 -31.01
N GLY A 779 25.80 -28.19 -29.87
CA GLY A 779 26.57 -27.37 -28.96
C GLY A 779 25.93 -27.17 -27.60
N VAL A 780 26.71 -26.55 -26.72
CA VAL A 780 26.34 -26.30 -25.33
C VAL A 780 26.77 -24.88 -24.98
N THR A 781 25.94 -24.18 -24.22
CA THR A 781 26.27 -22.91 -23.57
C THR A 781 25.94 -23.01 -22.09
N ARG A 782 26.75 -22.35 -21.26
CA ARG A 782 26.56 -22.26 -19.82
C ARG A 782 26.67 -20.82 -19.37
N GLN A 783 25.80 -20.44 -18.44
CA GLN A 783 25.86 -19.18 -17.73
C GLN A 783 25.98 -19.42 -16.24
N ASP A 784 26.94 -18.73 -15.61
CA ASP A 784 27.05 -18.61 -14.16
C ASP A 784 26.98 -17.11 -13.84
N ARG A 785 25.88 -16.67 -13.21
CA ARG A 785 25.60 -15.25 -12.94
C ARG A 785 25.56 -15.01 -11.42
N PRO A 786 26.43 -14.14 -10.89
CA PRO A 786 26.40 -13.76 -9.48
C PRO A 786 25.08 -13.09 -9.10
N ILE A 787 24.65 -13.27 -7.86
CA ILE A 787 23.35 -12.75 -7.39
C ILE A 787 23.25 -11.21 -7.48
N GLU A 788 24.36 -10.49 -7.38
CA GLU A 788 24.41 -9.04 -7.49
C GLU A 788 23.91 -8.55 -8.87
N GLN A 789 24.11 -9.36 -9.93
CA GLN A 789 23.63 -9.05 -11.28
C GLN A 789 22.14 -9.35 -11.45
N ASP A 790 21.58 -10.30 -10.71
CA ASP A 790 20.15 -10.63 -10.72
C ASP A 790 19.30 -9.55 -10.04
N MET A 791 19.89 -8.80 -9.10
CA MET A 791 19.19 -7.82 -8.27
C MET A 791 19.44 -6.35 -8.70
N GLY A 792 20.05 -6.14 -9.87
CA GLY A 792 20.04 -4.86 -10.58
C GLY A 792 20.65 -3.66 -9.84
N GLY A 793 21.71 -3.88 -9.07
CA GLY A 793 22.48 -2.79 -8.44
C GLY A 793 21.70 -1.94 -7.43
N ALA A 794 20.63 -2.46 -6.81
CA ALA A 794 20.02 -1.80 -5.67
C ALA A 794 21.10 -1.57 -4.59
N PHE A 795 21.29 -0.32 -4.15
CA PHE A 795 22.21 0.01 -3.06
C PHE A 795 21.93 -0.94 -1.89
N PHE A 796 22.88 -1.81 -1.62
CA PHE A 796 22.78 -2.78 -0.54
C PHE A 796 22.74 -2.02 0.78
N ASP A 797 21.69 -2.25 1.56
CA ASP A 797 21.79 -2.02 2.99
C ASP A 797 22.79 -3.06 3.53
N PRO A 798 23.86 -2.68 4.26
CA PRO A 798 24.79 -3.62 4.89
C PRO A 798 24.08 -4.74 5.69
N VAL A 799 22.85 -4.48 6.17
CA VAL A 799 21.98 -5.44 6.86
C VAL A 799 21.57 -6.65 5.98
N ASP A 800 21.55 -6.54 4.65
CA ASP A 800 21.12 -7.61 3.72
C ASP A 800 22.22 -8.62 3.35
N THR A 801 23.49 -8.30 3.63
CA THR A 801 24.68 -9.09 3.27
C THR A 801 24.64 -10.55 3.81
N PRO A 802 24.20 -10.82 5.05
CA PRO A 802 24.14 -12.18 5.59
C PRO A 802 23.07 -13.06 4.95
N LEU A 803 22.02 -12.48 4.36
CA LEU A 803 20.95 -13.22 3.68
C LEU A 803 21.36 -13.55 2.23
N LEU A 804 21.95 -12.58 1.52
CA LEU A 804 22.41 -12.74 0.14
C LEU A 804 23.60 -13.70 0.02
N SER A 805 24.49 -13.73 1.01
CA SER A 805 25.58 -14.71 1.09
C SER A 805 25.11 -16.16 1.25
N GLN A 806 23.82 -16.37 1.58
CA GLN A 806 23.19 -17.68 1.66
C GLN A 806 22.46 -18.08 0.38
N LEU A 807 22.56 -17.34 -0.72
CA LEU A 807 21.98 -17.73 -2.01
C LEU A 807 23.10 -18.17 -2.97
N ASP A 808 22.85 -19.23 -3.73
CA ASP A 808 23.80 -19.71 -4.75
C ASP A 808 23.79 -18.76 -5.96
N ASP A 809 24.87 -18.72 -6.75
CA ASP A 809 24.84 -18.06 -8.06
C ASP A 809 23.80 -18.71 -8.98
N TYR A 810 23.19 -17.92 -9.87
CA TYR A 810 22.33 -18.48 -10.91
C TYR A 810 23.18 -19.30 -11.88
N ARG A 811 22.77 -20.55 -12.13
CA ARG A 811 23.46 -21.45 -13.06
C ARG A 811 22.47 -22.08 -14.02
N ALA A 812 22.77 -21.95 -15.30
CA ALA A 812 21.99 -22.52 -16.39
C ALA A 812 22.88 -23.13 -17.46
N VAL A 813 22.51 -24.30 -17.97
CA VAL A 813 23.20 -25.00 -19.05
C VAL A 813 22.19 -25.33 -20.12
N ALA A 814 22.42 -24.87 -21.35
CA ALA A 814 21.60 -25.23 -22.50
C ALA A 814 22.42 -26.05 -23.50
N SER A 815 21.91 -27.23 -23.84
CA SER A 815 22.40 -28.07 -24.93
C SER A 815 21.46 -27.96 -26.12
N GLN A 816 22.01 -27.94 -27.34
CA GLN A 816 21.23 -27.82 -28.57
C GLN A 816 21.74 -28.73 -29.67
N ALA A 817 20.80 -29.32 -30.41
CA ALA A 817 21.01 -29.93 -31.72
C ALA A 817 20.15 -29.19 -32.75
N LYS A 818 20.80 -28.57 -33.75
CA LYS A 818 20.17 -27.78 -34.82
C LYS A 818 20.46 -28.40 -36.17
N VAL A 819 19.43 -28.48 -37.01
CA VAL A 819 19.55 -28.87 -38.42
C VAL A 819 19.14 -27.69 -39.27
N THR A 820 19.99 -27.31 -40.23
CA THR A 820 19.73 -26.22 -41.17
C THR A 820 19.70 -26.76 -42.60
N TRP A 821 18.57 -26.56 -43.28
CA TRP A 821 18.36 -26.89 -44.69
C TRP A 821 18.29 -25.61 -45.53
N ARG A 822 19.04 -25.57 -46.64
CA ARG A 822 19.13 -24.42 -47.55
C ARG A 822 18.59 -24.80 -48.94
N PRO A 823 17.26 -24.75 -49.16
CA PRO A 823 16.65 -25.19 -50.43
C PRO A 823 17.14 -24.38 -51.64
N SER A 824 17.45 -23.10 -51.45
CA SER A 824 18.01 -22.20 -52.46
C SER A 824 19.06 -21.28 -51.84
N ALA A 825 19.81 -20.55 -52.67
CA ALA A 825 20.86 -19.64 -52.20
C ALA A 825 20.35 -18.49 -51.31
N GLY A 826 19.04 -18.20 -51.34
CA GLY A 826 18.42 -17.12 -50.57
C GLY A 826 17.49 -17.60 -49.45
N VAL A 827 17.31 -18.91 -49.25
CA VAL A 827 16.36 -19.44 -48.25
C VAL A 827 17.06 -20.42 -47.32
N ALA A 828 16.88 -20.25 -46.01
CA ALA A 828 17.31 -21.19 -44.98
C ALA A 828 16.13 -21.53 -44.08
N LEU A 829 15.98 -22.82 -43.77
CA LEU A 829 15.05 -23.32 -42.76
C LEU A 829 15.86 -24.09 -41.73
N SER A 830 15.62 -23.83 -40.45
CA SER A 830 16.28 -24.54 -39.37
C SER A 830 15.28 -25.07 -38.36
N THR A 831 15.66 -26.18 -37.74
CA THR A 831 14.94 -26.80 -36.63
C THR A 831 15.96 -27.14 -35.55
N ALA A 832 15.72 -26.65 -34.34
CA ALA A 832 16.61 -26.83 -33.22
C ALA A 832 15.86 -27.45 -32.03
N PHE A 833 16.44 -28.49 -31.44
CA PHE A 833 16.00 -29.04 -30.16
C PHE A 833 16.94 -28.52 -29.08
N THR A 834 16.39 -27.86 -28.07
CA THR A 834 17.15 -27.28 -26.95
C THR A 834 16.70 -27.92 -25.65
N ARG A 835 17.66 -28.35 -24.83
CA ARG A 835 17.43 -28.73 -23.44
C ARG A 835 18.19 -27.79 -22.53
N LEU A 836 17.45 -27.05 -21.72
CA LEU A 836 17.92 -26.12 -20.70
C LEU A 836 17.78 -26.79 -19.33
N GLU A 837 18.84 -26.79 -18.55
CA GLU A 837 18.84 -27.20 -17.14
C GLU A 837 19.24 -26.01 -16.29
N GLU A 838 18.39 -25.66 -15.33
CA GLU A 838 18.56 -24.53 -14.43
C GLU A 838 18.66 -25.04 -13.00
N ARG A 839 19.64 -24.56 -12.24
CA ARG A 839 19.80 -24.94 -10.83
C ARG A 839 19.11 -23.92 -9.93
N GLY A 840 18.21 -24.40 -9.06
CA GLY A 840 17.49 -23.55 -8.10
C GLY A 840 16.64 -22.44 -8.75
N ALA A 841 16.21 -22.64 -10.00
CA ALA A 841 15.47 -21.67 -10.78
C ALA A 841 14.48 -22.35 -11.75
N PHE A 842 13.50 -21.57 -12.21
CA PHE A 842 12.49 -21.96 -13.20
C PHE A 842 12.34 -20.87 -14.26
N LEU A 843 12.82 -21.13 -15.49
CA LEU A 843 12.79 -20.18 -16.61
C LEU A 843 13.28 -18.79 -16.20
N GLY A 844 14.44 -18.76 -15.53
CA GLY A 844 15.11 -17.58 -14.99
C GLY A 844 14.51 -17.05 -13.69
N VAL A 845 13.33 -17.52 -13.26
CA VAL A 845 12.71 -17.13 -11.99
C VAL A 845 13.41 -17.83 -10.83
N ARG A 846 13.75 -17.06 -9.79
CA ARG A 846 14.47 -17.54 -8.60
C ARG A 846 13.68 -17.19 -7.36
N SER A 847 14.01 -17.84 -6.25
CA SER A 847 13.43 -17.55 -4.94
C SER A 847 14.50 -17.13 -3.93
N LEU A 848 14.13 -16.22 -3.03
CA LEU A 848 14.90 -15.88 -1.84
C LEU A 848 15.07 -17.09 -0.89
N ASN A 849 14.28 -18.14 -1.09
CA ASN A 849 14.41 -19.40 -0.38
C ASN A 849 15.04 -20.48 -1.28
N ARG A 850 16.19 -21.03 -0.87
CA ARG A 850 16.89 -22.12 -1.58
C ARG A 850 16.01 -23.36 -1.81
N GLY A 851 15.07 -23.65 -0.91
CA GLY A 851 14.22 -24.84 -0.99
C GLY A 851 13.09 -24.76 -2.02
N ASP A 852 12.74 -23.58 -2.52
CA ASP A 852 11.55 -23.40 -3.36
C ASP A 852 11.68 -24.16 -4.68
N PHE A 853 12.76 -23.94 -5.44
CA PHE A 853 13.02 -24.72 -6.66
C PHE A 853 13.93 -25.92 -6.43
N GLY A 854 14.46 -26.13 -5.22
CA GLY A 854 15.29 -27.27 -4.86
C GLY A 854 16.48 -27.45 -5.81
N ASP A 855 16.58 -28.63 -6.44
CA ASP A 855 17.63 -28.94 -7.42
C ASP A 855 17.45 -28.17 -8.75
N GLY A 856 16.31 -27.51 -8.95
CA GLY A 856 16.00 -26.64 -10.08
C GLY A 856 14.98 -27.23 -11.05
N THR A 857 15.06 -26.83 -12.32
CA THR A 857 14.12 -27.27 -13.37
C THR A 857 14.84 -27.66 -14.65
N ALA A 858 14.18 -28.52 -15.44
CA ALA A 858 14.61 -28.82 -16.79
C ALA A 858 13.53 -28.42 -17.80
N SER A 859 13.93 -27.67 -18.81
CA SER A 859 13.09 -27.20 -19.91
C SER A 859 13.56 -27.81 -21.22
N THR A 860 12.66 -28.42 -21.98
CA THR A 860 12.93 -28.98 -23.31
C THR A 860 12.06 -28.28 -24.31
N GLY A 861 12.67 -27.75 -25.37
CA GLY A 861 11.94 -27.02 -26.41
C GLY A 861 12.43 -27.30 -27.81
N MET A 862 11.55 -27.01 -28.75
CA MET A 862 11.80 -27.09 -30.18
C MET A 862 11.60 -25.70 -30.78
N THR A 863 12.59 -25.25 -31.54
CA THR A 863 12.58 -23.98 -32.26
C THR A 863 12.61 -24.24 -33.75
N ILE A 864 11.67 -23.68 -34.48
CA ILE A 864 11.69 -23.65 -35.94
C ILE A 864 11.97 -22.21 -36.36
N ALA A 865 12.95 -22.01 -37.24
CA ALA A 865 13.27 -20.68 -37.76
C ALA A 865 13.49 -20.73 -39.27
N GLY A 866 13.07 -19.67 -39.96
CA GLY A 866 13.18 -19.54 -41.41
C GLY A 866 13.61 -18.14 -41.81
N ASP A 867 14.47 -18.08 -42.82
CA ASP A 867 15.04 -16.85 -43.35
C ASP A 867 14.96 -16.87 -44.88
N ALA A 868 14.52 -15.76 -45.48
CA ALA A 868 14.38 -15.62 -46.92
C ALA A 868 14.86 -14.25 -47.43
N ALA A 869 15.85 -14.25 -48.32
CA ALA A 869 16.26 -13.08 -49.10
C ALA A 869 15.32 -12.92 -50.31
N VAL A 870 14.50 -11.87 -50.29
CA VAL A 870 13.44 -11.63 -51.28
C VAL A 870 13.93 -10.81 -52.47
N GLY A 871 15.11 -10.18 -52.35
CA GLY A 871 15.74 -9.40 -53.41
C GLY A 871 15.76 -7.89 -53.12
N GLY A 872 16.60 -7.16 -53.85
CA GLY A 872 16.77 -5.70 -53.67
C GLY A 872 17.18 -5.29 -52.25
N GLY A 873 17.91 -6.15 -51.51
CA GLY A 873 18.30 -5.89 -50.11
C GLY A 873 17.19 -6.12 -49.07
N LEU A 874 16.05 -6.70 -49.45
CA LEU A 874 14.96 -7.10 -48.55
C LEU A 874 15.15 -8.55 -48.08
N SER A 875 14.98 -8.78 -46.78
CA SER A 875 14.98 -10.11 -46.16
C SER A 875 13.84 -10.26 -45.15
N LEU A 876 13.23 -11.44 -45.12
CA LEU A 876 12.21 -11.84 -44.14
C LEU A 876 12.81 -12.89 -43.21
N PHE A 877 12.42 -12.84 -41.94
CA PHE A 877 12.79 -13.85 -40.96
C PHE A 877 11.61 -14.14 -40.03
N ALA A 878 11.49 -15.40 -39.62
CA ALA A 878 10.48 -15.84 -38.69
C ALA A 878 11.01 -16.98 -37.84
N SER A 879 10.51 -17.10 -36.62
CA SER A 879 10.82 -18.19 -35.70
C SER A 879 9.70 -18.41 -34.71
N GLY A 880 9.58 -19.65 -34.25
CA GLY A 880 8.68 -20.03 -33.17
C GLY A 880 9.31 -21.12 -32.32
N THR A 881 9.13 -21.00 -31.02
CA THR A 881 9.57 -21.96 -30.01
C THR A 881 8.38 -22.47 -29.22
N LEU A 882 8.34 -23.79 -29.02
CA LEU A 882 7.46 -24.44 -28.05
C LEU A 882 8.33 -25.18 -27.04
N ALA A 883 8.00 -25.08 -25.76
CA ALA A 883 8.79 -25.68 -24.70
C ALA A 883 7.94 -26.20 -23.54
N THR A 884 8.40 -27.28 -22.93
CA THR A 884 7.84 -27.85 -21.71
C THR A 884 8.90 -27.83 -20.61
N SER A 885 8.49 -27.59 -19.38
CA SER A 885 9.38 -27.52 -18.22
C SER A 885 8.81 -28.36 -17.07
N ALA A 886 9.70 -28.90 -16.25
CA ALA A 886 9.33 -29.62 -15.03
C ALA A 886 10.40 -29.44 -13.95
N SER A 887 9.98 -29.47 -12.69
CA SER A 887 10.90 -29.47 -11.56
C SER A 887 11.68 -30.78 -11.44
N HIS A 888 12.91 -30.67 -10.95
CA HIS A 888 13.63 -31.80 -10.39
C HIS A 888 13.01 -32.22 -9.04
N ARG A 889 13.49 -33.33 -8.46
CA ARG A 889 12.97 -33.80 -7.15
C ARG A 889 13.31 -32.78 -6.04
N ASN A 890 12.57 -32.83 -4.93
CA ASN A 890 12.81 -32.05 -3.71
C ASN A 890 12.58 -30.52 -3.77
N ALA A 891 11.79 -30.02 -4.72
CA ALA A 891 11.34 -28.63 -4.73
C ALA A 891 10.11 -28.43 -3.81
N ALA A 892 10.07 -27.32 -3.05
CA ALA A 892 8.89 -26.91 -2.28
C ALA A 892 7.82 -26.26 -3.20
N LEU A 893 8.24 -25.61 -4.28
CA LEU A 893 7.44 -25.17 -5.42
C LEU A 893 7.70 -26.12 -6.60
N GLN A 894 6.83 -27.10 -6.77
CA GLN A 894 6.93 -28.09 -7.83
C GLN A 894 6.23 -27.57 -9.09
N VAL A 895 7.01 -27.36 -10.14
CA VAL A 895 6.51 -27.07 -11.48
C VAL A 895 6.03 -28.38 -12.10
N GLY A 896 4.72 -28.48 -12.32
CA GLY A 896 4.06 -29.57 -13.04
C GLY A 896 4.24 -29.47 -14.56
N ASP A 897 3.42 -30.19 -15.32
CA ASP A 897 3.52 -30.19 -16.78
C ASP A 897 3.20 -28.80 -17.37
N THR A 898 4.21 -28.14 -17.90
CA THR A 898 4.04 -26.82 -18.54
C THR A 898 4.08 -26.91 -20.06
N LEU A 899 3.47 -25.92 -20.71
CA LEU A 899 3.64 -25.61 -22.12
C LEU A 899 3.83 -24.09 -22.23
N SER A 900 4.94 -23.70 -22.82
CA SER A 900 5.28 -22.32 -23.10
C SER A 900 5.56 -22.12 -24.58
N SER A 901 5.26 -20.92 -25.08
CA SER A 901 5.47 -20.55 -26.48
C SER A 901 6.16 -19.19 -26.60
N ALA A 902 6.97 -19.02 -27.65
CA ALA A 902 7.55 -17.75 -28.04
C ALA A 902 7.62 -17.69 -29.57
N PHE A 903 7.57 -16.50 -30.15
CA PHE A 903 7.81 -16.35 -31.58
C PHE A 903 8.34 -14.97 -31.92
N GLN A 904 8.94 -14.86 -33.09
CA GLN A 904 9.37 -13.59 -33.66
C GLN A 904 9.23 -13.62 -35.17
N VAL A 905 8.70 -12.56 -35.73
CA VAL A 905 8.62 -12.33 -37.17
C VAL A 905 9.16 -10.95 -37.46
N GLY A 906 9.91 -10.81 -38.54
CA GLY A 906 10.41 -9.51 -38.92
C GLY A 906 10.87 -9.42 -40.36
N VAL A 907 11.15 -8.18 -40.73
CA VAL A 907 11.65 -7.78 -42.02
C VAL A 907 12.86 -6.88 -41.81
N ALA A 908 13.89 -7.09 -42.62
CA ALA A 908 15.02 -6.19 -42.70
C ALA A 908 15.20 -5.72 -44.14
N LYS A 909 15.47 -4.44 -44.31
CA LYS A 909 15.71 -3.80 -45.59
C LYS A 909 17.02 -3.03 -45.53
N GLN A 910 17.85 -3.26 -46.54
CA GLN A 910 19.05 -2.48 -46.80
C GLN A 910 18.75 -1.40 -47.85
N ALA A 911 19.55 -0.33 -47.81
CA ALA A 911 19.48 0.79 -48.73
C ALA A 911 18.07 1.42 -48.78
N VAL A 912 17.60 1.92 -47.63
CA VAL A 912 16.24 2.49 -47.49
C VAL A 912 16.22 3.94 -47.97
N LEU A 913 17.16 4.74 -47.46
CA LEU A 913 17.36 6.16 -47.72
C LEU A 913 18.73 6.43 -48.38
N GLY A 914 19.73 5.58 -48.13
CA GLY A 914 21.10 5.71 -48.65
C GLY A 914 21.66 4.40 -49.20
N GLY A 915 22.91 4.37 -49.63
CA GLY A 915 23.54 3.12 -50.11
C GLY A 915 23.99 2.17 -48.98
N THR A 916 24.02 2.65 -47.74
CA THR A 916 24.63 1.97 -46.59
C THR A 916 23.70 1.85 -45.38
N ASP A 917 22.49 2.39 -45.46
CA ASP A 917 21.55 2.39 -44.35
C ASP A 917 20.69 1.12 -44.29
N ARG A 918 20.08 0.89 -43.12
CA ARG A 918 19.27 -0.29 -42.84
C ARG A 918 18.10 0.02 -41.93
N LEU A 919 17.00 -0.67 -42.17
CA LEU A 919 15.83 -0.72 -41.32
C LEU A 919 15.49 -2.17 -40.99
N ARG A 920 15.24 -2.46 -39.71
CA ARG A 920 14.66 -3.70 -39.22
C ARG A 920 13.35 -3.37 -38.52
N LEU A 921 12.29 -4.08 -38.88
CA LEU A 921 11.04 -4.08 -38.17
C LEU A 921 10.78 -5.50 -37.66
N SER A 922 10.42 -5.65 -36.40
CA SER A 922 10.10 -6.97 -35.84
C SER A 922 8.92 -6.91 -34.89
N LEU A 923 8.18 -8.01 -34.84
CA LEU A 923 7.14 -8.29 -33.89
C LEU A 923 7.48 -9.60 -33.18
N ALA A 924 7.55 -9.58 -31.86
CA ALA A 924 7.91 -10.73 -31.06
C ALA A 924 6.90 -10.97 -29.94
N GLN A 925 6.60 -12.23 -29.68
CA GLN A 925 6.00 -12.68 -28.44
C GLN A 925 7.13 -13.26 -27.56
N PRO A 926 7.45 -12.65 -26.42
CA PRO A 926 8.33 -13.26 -25.41
C PRO A 926 7.81 -14.64 -24.96
N LEU A 927 8.65 -15.38 -24.23
CA LEU A 927 8.21 -16.65 -23.63
C LEU A 927 6.96 -16.43 -22.81
N THR A 928 5.87 -17.05 -23.24
CA THR A 928 4.56 -16.96 -22.61
C THR A 928 4.18 -18.34 -22.12
N MET A 929 3.75 -18.44 -20.86
CA MET A 929 3.23 -19.68 -20.29
C MET A 929 1.81 -19.89 -20.82
N GLU A 930 1.61 -20.82 -21.75
CA GLU A 930 0.28 -21.12 -22.31
C GLU A 930 -0.55 -21.95 -21.32
N ARG A 931 0.10 -22.87 -20.61
CA ARG A 931 -0.48 -23.64 -19.50
C ARG A 931 0.63 -24.20 -18.61
N GLY A 932 0.29 -24.49 -17.37
CA GLY A 932 1.19 -25.12 -16.42
C GLY A 932 0.60 -25.07 -15.02
N THR A 933 1.12 -25.89 -14.12
CA THR A 933 0.73 -25.87 -12.71
C THR A 933 1.94 -25.70 -11.82
N ILE A 934 1.78 -24.94 -10.73
CA ILE A 934 2.70 -24.95 -9.60
C ILE A 934 1.99 -25.62 -8.44
N ARG A 935 2.60 -26.68 -7.92
CA ARG A 935 2.15 -27.38 -6.72
C ARG A 935 3.06 -27.02 -5.55
N TYR A 936 2.48 -26.58 -4.45
CA TYR A 936 3.23 -26.27 -3.24
C TYR A 936 2.46 -26.68 -1.99
N SER A 937 3.17 -26.89 -0.89
CA SER A 937 2.54 -27.12 0.41
C SER A 937 2.82 -25.95 1.34
N ALA A 938 1.79 -25.45 2.00
CA ALA A 938 1.88 -24.38 2.97
C ALA A 938 1.22 -24.79 4.28
N ARG A 939 1.71 -24.24 5.39
CA ARG A 939 1.01 -24.32 6.68
C ARG A 939 -0.10 -23.27 6.66
N GLU A 940 -1.34 -23.66 6.90
CA GLU A 940 -2.53 -22.80 6.79
C GLU A 940 -3.53 -23.12 7.89
N VAL A 941 -4.41 -22.16 8.21
CA VAL A 941 -5.57 -22.41 9.06
C VAL A 941 -6.55 -23.28 8.27
N ILE A 942 -6.72 -24.54 8.69
CA ILE A 942 -7.59 -25.53 8.05
C ILE A 942 -9.02 -25.49 8.61
N ASP A 943 -9.20 -24.96 9.82
CA ASP A 943 -10.51 -24.70 10.43
C ASP A 943 -10.54 -23.25 10.95
N ARG A 944 -11.39 -22.42 10.34
CA ARG A 944 -11.53 -21.00 10.68
C ARG A 944 -12.31 -20.74 11.97
N GLU A 945 -13.07 -21.71 12.48
CA GLU A 945 -13.79 -21.56 13.75
C GLU A 945 -12.90 -21.86 14.95
N SER A 946 -12.06 -22.90 14.85
CA SER A 946 -11.15 -23.32 15.92
C SER A 946 -9.76 -22.71 15.83
N GLY A 947 -9.36 -22.23 14.64
CA GLY A 947 -7.99 -21.80 14.38
C GLY A 947 -7.02 -22.97 14.20
N GLU A 948 -7.51 -24.19 13.95
CA GLU A 948 -6.65 -25.36 13.74
C GLU A 948 -5.74 -25.15 12.51
N ILE A 949 -4.46 -25.45 12.67
CA ILE A 949 -3.44 -25.23 11.64
C ILE A 949 -2.93 -26.55 11.11
N GLY A 950 -3.00 -26.72 9.79
CA GLY A 950 -2.56 -27.92 9.08
C GLY A 950 -1.67 -27.62 7.89
N ILE A 951 -1.15 -28.67 7.26
CA ILE A 951 -0.44 -28.58 5.99
C ILE A 951 -1.45 -28.75 4.86
N VAL A 952 -1.55 -27.75 3.98
CA VAL A 952 -2.39 -27.77 2.79
C VAL A 952 -1.50 -27.81 1.57
N THR A 953 -1.75 -28.76 0.67
CA THR A 953 -1.10 -28.78 -0.64
C THR A 953 -2.03 -28.12 -1.67
N ARG A 954 -1.56 -27.04 -2.27
CA ARG A 954 -2.24 -26.31 -3.33
C ARG A 954 -1.64 -26.65 -4.68
N GLU A 955 -2.48 -26.65 -5.70
CA GLU A 955 -2.08 -26.70 -7.10
C GLU A 955 -2.71 -25.52 -7.82
N VAL A 956 -1.87 -24.63 -8.37
CA VAL A 956 -2.30 -23.38 -8.98
C VAL A 956 -1.89 -23.35 -10.44
N GLY A 957 -2.82 -22.99 -11.32
CA GLY A 957 -2.54 -22.79 -12.73
C GLY A 957 -1.72 -21.52 -12.97
N ILE A 958 -0.65 -21.62 -13.76
CA ILE A 958 0.25 -20.51 -14.09
C ILE A 958 0.22 -20.12 -15.57
N GLY A 959 -0.78 -20.57 -16.32
CA GLY A 959 -1.02 -20.08 -17.68
C GLY A 959 -1.36 -18.59 -17.65
N ALA A 960 -0.88 -17.81 -18.62
CA ALA A 960 -1.03 -16.35 -18.67
C ALA A 960 -2.51 -15.93 -18.76
N PRO A 961 -3.17 -15.47 -17.67
CA PRO A 961 -4.58 -15.07 -17.69
C PRO A 961 -4.77 -13.67 -18.29
N GLU A 962 -3.70 -12.88 -18.33
CA GLU A 962 -3.67 -11.47 -18.75
C GLU A 962 -3.58 -11.28 -20.29
N GLY A 963 -3.55 -12.38 -21.05
CA GLY A 963 -3.39 -12.37 -22.51
C GLY A 963 -1.93 -12.32 -22.95
N ARG A 964 -1.70 -12.28 -24.27
CA ARG A 964 -0.35 -12.31 -24.85
C ARG A 964 0.30 -10.94 -24.79
N ARG A 965 1.57 -10.90 -24.37
CA ARG A 965 2.43 -9.71 -24.50
C ARG A 965 3.11 -9.74 -25.86
N MET A 966 2.97 -8.65 -26.60
CA MET A 966 3.58 -8.49 -27.90
C MET A 966 4.54 -7.30 -27.87
N LEU A 967 5.72 -7.47 -28.46
CA LEU A 967 6.73 -6.44 -28.59
C LEU A 967 6.91 -6.09 -30.06
N ALA A 968 6.59 -4.86 -30.42
CA ALA A 968 6.89 -4.30 -31.72
C ALA A 968 8.18 -3.46 -31.64
N GLU A 969 9.07 -3.61 -32.61
CA GLU A 969 10.33 -2.88 -32.66
C GLU A 969 10.63 -2.37 -34.07
N ALA A 970 11.21 -1.18 -34.14
CA ALA A 970 11.86 -0.62 -35.31
C ALA A 970 13.30 -0.19 -34.97
N ILE A 971 14.28 -0.66 -35.73
CA ILE A 971 15.68 -0.22 -35.62
C ILE A 971 16.13 0.31 -36.98
N TYR A 972 16.60 1.54 -37.02
CA TYR A 972 17.20 2.17 -38.19
C TYR A 972 18.63 2.58 -37.90
N GLY A 973 19.48 2.53 -38.92
CA GLY A 973 20.63 3.40 -38.91
C GLY A 973 21.50 3.35 -40.16
N THR A 974 22.51 4.20 -40.14
CA THR A 974 23.32 4.57 -41.31
C THR A 974 24.74 4.92 -40.93
N ASP A 975 25.65 4.80 -41.89
CA ASP A 975 26.98 5.40 -41.82
C ASP A 975 26.90 6.92 -42.00
N ILE A 976 27.79 7.64 -41.33
CA ILE A 976 28.01 9.07 -41.49
C ILE A 976 29.38 9.30 -42.15
N ALA A 977 29.45 10.28 -43.06
CA ALA A 977 30.69 10.79 -43.64
C ALA A 977 31.61 9.70 -44.25
N GLY A 978 31.03 8.75 -44.99
CA GLY A 978 31.79 7.70 -45.69
C GLY A 978 32.43 6.67 -44.76
N GLY A 979 31.79 6.36 -43.63
CA GLY A 979 32.26 5.38 -42.64
C GLY A 979 33.15 5.96 -41.54
N ARG A 980 33.28 7.29 -41.45
CA ARG A 980 33.96 8.00 -40.35
C ARG A 980 33.10 8.15 -39.09
N GLY A 981 31.84 7.74 -39.15
CA GLY A 981 30.93 7.70 -38.01
C GLY A 981 29.68 6.90 -38.34
N SER A 982 28.80 6.73 -37.36
CA SER A 982 27.51 6.04 -37.51
C SER A 982 26.41 6.72 -36.71
N ALA A 983 25.17 6.62 -37.21
CA ALA A 983 23.97 7.10 -36.54
C ALA A 983 22.91 6.00 -36.48
N SER A 984 22.28 5.80 -35.33
CA SER A 984 21.13 4.92 -35.14
C SER A 984 19.95 5.62 -34.52
N LEU A 985 18.78 5.07 -34.82
CA LEU A 985 17.52 5.31 -34.14
C LEU A 985 16.87 3.96 -33.85
N PHE A 986 16.23 3.84 -32.69
CA PHE A 986 15.36 2.71 -32.40
C PHE A 986 14.05 3.21 -31.80
N SER A 987 13.00 2.40 -31.96
CA SER A 987 11.72 2.56 -31.29
C SER A 987 11.20 1.18 -30.93
N SER A 988 10.54 1.06 -29.78
CA SER A 988 9.79 -0.14 -29.44
C SER A 988 8.51 0.19 -28.69
N ALA A 989 7.54 -0.70 -28.79
CA ALA A 989 6.25 -0.63 -28.16
C ALA A 989 5.88 -1.98 -27.56
N GLU A 990 5.55 -1.98 -26.28
CA GLU A 990 4.88 -3.11 -25.64
C GLU A 990 3.37 -2.99 -25.84
N LEU A 991 2.77 -4.01 -26.44
CA LEU A 991 1.34 -4.13 -26.69
C LEU A 991 0.76 -5.23 -25.79
N ARG A 992 -0.33 -4.92 -25.08
CA ARG A 992 -1.07 -5.86 -24.22
C ARG A 992 -2.50 -5.99 -24.71
N GLU A 993 -2.98 -7.23 -24.91
CA GLU A 993 -4.34 -7.51 -25.42
C GLU A 993 -5.46 -6.87 -24.58
N ARG A 994 -5.30 -6.76 -23.26
CA ARG A 994 -6.34 -6.23 -22.35
C ARG A 994 -6.31 -4.72 -22.08
N ASN A 995 -5.27 -4.00 -22.49
CA ASN A 995 -5.17 -2.55 -22.27
C ASN A 995 -4.42 -1.86 -23.43
N PRO A 996 -5.05 -1.74 -24.61
CA PRO A 996 -4.42 -1.18 -25.81
C PRO A 996 -4.19 0.34 -25.75
N ASP A 997 -4.83 1.05 -24.81
CA ASP A 997 -4.89 2.52 -24.77
C ASP A 997 -3.68 3.18 -24.09
N MET A 998 -2.78 2.41 -23.46
CA MET A 998 -1.51 2.91 -22.91
C MET A 998 -0.32 2.04 -23.31
N PRO A 999 0.13 2.08 -24.58
CA PRO A 999 1.34 1.37 -24.97
C PRO A 999 2.56 2.07 -24.34
N ALA A 1000 3.44 1.29 -23.70
CA ALA A 1000 4.72 1.81 -23.24
C ALA A 1000 5.65 1.93 -24.44
N TRP A 1001 5.91 3.16 -24.88
CA TRP A 1001 6.80 3.47 -25.98
C TRP A 1001 8.17 3.85 -25.46
N THR A 1002 9.21 3.50 -26.18
CA THR A 1002 10.49 4.20 -26.04
C THR A 1002 11.18 4.36 -27.37
N VAL A 1003 11.77 5.53 -27.51
CA VAL A 1003 12.54 5.94 -28.66
C VAL A 1003 13.90 6.40 -28.17
N GLY A 1004 14.94 6.12 -28.94
CA GLY A 1004 16.25 6.67 -28.67
C GLY A 1004 17.13 6.61 -29.91
N GLY A 1005 18.31 7.20 -29.78
CA GLY A 1005 19.27 7.27 -30.86
C GLY A 1005 20.69 7.35 -30.34
N ASN A 1006 21.65 7.06 -31.22
CA ASN A 1006 23.06 7.14 -30.91
C ASN A 1006 23.81 7.71 -32.12
N LEU A 1007 24.82 8.54 -31.84
CA LEU A 1007 25.72 9.13 -32.80
C LEU A 1007 27.15 8.81 -32.37
N ARG A 1008 27.90 8.10 -33.22
CA ARG A 1008 29.30 7.76 -32.96
C ARG A 1008 30.19 8.35 -34.03
N TRP A 1009 31.29 8.96 -33.61
CA TRP A 1009 32.35 9.45 -34.50
C TRP A 1009 33.61 8.61 -34.30
N GLY A 1010 34.21 8.18 -35.41
CA GLY A 1010 35.55 7.63 -35.44
C GLY A 1010 36.54 8.77 -35.69
N PHE A 1011 37.36 9.07 -34.68
CA PHE A 1011 38.50 9.99 -34.82
C PHE A 1011 39.77 9.21 -35.13
#